data_AF-A0A362XBC6-F1
#
_entry.id   AF-A0A362XBC6-F1
#
_cell.length_a   1.000
_cell.length_b   1.000
_cell.length_c   1.000
_cell.angle_alpha   90.00
_cell.angle_beta   90.00
_cell.angle_gamma   90.00
#
_symmetry.space_group_name_H-M   'P 1'
#
loop_
_entity.id
_entity.type
_entity.pdbx_description
1 polymer ?
#
loop_
_entity_poly.entity_id
_entity_poly.type
_entity_poly.pdbx_seq_one_letter_code
_entity_poly.pdbx_strand_id
1 'polypeptide(L)'
;MNIKKLYHFLNFVCVGVFMYSCQLANRDRIEAKPSRYQVNFNQDWLFTYNPSEIIDTDLLSNEIKDSTWLNVGLPHTWSTYETTGEIHPFIASASERDDSYWFNGWGYYKKSFQIDADLEKKQLSLEFDGVQKYCRIYLNGNFIGDHKGGYTSFYVPISKHVKFNKENILTVAVSNKMSDPYRIPPMTAGNWNIYGGIYRDVRLSVKNTINIPYQGSYKHEGGTFITTPEVSKNSATVAIKTFVQNNTESSADIELQTEVFDPNGEKIKQITSDVTISKDTIIGIQETIDKIENPMLWSVDYPHLYKAVSRVLSNGKQVDSLVTTFGIRHFHWDYDTNDFYLNGEKINIRGTNRHQEYPYVGDAMPKEWTKQDILDIKVNLGHNFMRYAHYPNDPYVYELSDSLGIITVEEVPNIKNLNFSEEVQQQNVIEMIRRDRNHPSIMFWSMGNETNNAADSKWAVAEDTTRIIHLRKGENAGDFIDHDSDNLDLEQLLRVTVRGWEIDKDVPEGINPNPKDGQWAGTEKWQHDLAIVRDGSVRGILGDNCMTWLYNDHGADREYKQAPLLHTNPKGWVDYFRYPKYVYHLTQALYTNIPTIFIQPDTWRSQFLGEAKTITVNSNCDSLALYSGREKIGFKYPDSTSFYVNRFEKVKVKNEDLLAIGWKNGKKYEHKLPMTSEIKSLRLIPEKTMVDNSLSQVTLVEVKGYDAHGNEVLHASPDLKWSISGEGSLVTPETYISDINLIETKNGLGYTVLPIKAMVRSSGKSGKITLKVESPGLESGTCSIETQARENERSLGVIQNKIEGNYISKIKKQSNWFVKSDRLEEIEKVRENVQFPKGLEKKTYQQSLKKLILERNPNLSPATSESKGMQVFVDLNAENIYRLKGVLIADDFNFLLESFYDYRSVERFLENQNLHPKYVQTMKEYLVNKIMKEGMVMSPKDLQFLNNLDENKIDYLDMRFTSDPNKIGNYYRRTIDKSLRVWSNDLKKGLVTAFPELKKYKAEQWNDYLITVKTYNPFVKEAVFPDAQMLLVPIPNLEN
;
A
#
# COMPACT_ATOMS: atom_id res chain seq x y z
N MET A 1 18.38 39.38 -8.26
CA MET A 1 19.10 38.24 -7.61
C MET A 1 18.94 38.45 -6.10
N ASN A 2 18.27 37.54 -5.39
CA ASN A 2 17.55 37.87 -4.15
C ASN A 2 18.25 37.28 -2.91
N ILE A 3 18.64 38.13 -1.97
CA ILE A 3 19.43 37.84 -0.75
C ILE A 3 18.80 36.74 0.13
N LYS A 4 17.48 36.52 0.04
CA LYS A 4 16.76 35.43 0.73
C LYS A 4 17.04 34.03 0.17
N LYS A 5 17.30 33.89 -1.14
CA LYS A 5 17.74 32.61 -1.73
C LYS A 5 19.18 32.29 -1.35
N LEU A 6 20.01 33.32 -1.17
CA LEU A 6 21.36 33.15 -0.64
C LEU A 6 21.32 32.73 0.85
N TYR A 7 20.36 33.23 1.64
CA TYR A 7 20.20 32.85 3.06
C TYR A 7 19.70 31.40 3.27
N HIS A 8 18.74 30.93 2.46
CA HIS A 8 18.29 29.52 2.52
C HIS A 8 19.33 28.56 1.90
N PHE A 9 20.03 28.96 0.85
CA PHE A 9 21.13 28.18 0.28
C PHE A 9 22.35 28.17 1.21
N LEU A 10 22.69 29.27 1.89
CA LEU A 10 23.75 29.32 2.90
C LEU A 10 23.40 28.54 4.15
N ASN A 11 22.14 28.49 4.61
CA ASN A 11 21.76 27.61 5.71
C ASN A 11 21.78 26.12 5.33
N PHE A 12 21.40 25.78 4.08
CA PHE A 12 21.53 24.41 3.57
C PHE A 12 23.01 23.99 3.41
N VAL A 13 23.86 24.91 2.94
CA VAL A 13 25.30 24.72 2.81
C VAL A 13 26.00 24.76 4.17
N CYS A 14 25.58 25.57 5.14
CA CYS A 14 26.17 25.61 6.48
C CYS A 14 25.78 24.39 7.32
N VAL A 15 24.55 23.85 7.21
CA VAL A 15 24.19 22.56 7.82
C VAL A 15 24.90 21.40 7.12
N GLY A 16 25.07 21.47 5.80
CA GLY A 16 25.87 20.50 5.03
C GLY A 16 27.36 20.54 5.36
N VAL A 17 27.94 21.74 5.54
CA VAL A 17 29.36 21.94 5.86
C VAL A 17 29.65 21.64 7.33
N PHE A 18 28.72 21.87 8.26
CA PHE A 18 28.91 21.48 9.67
C PHE A 18 28.88 19.96 9.86
N MET A 19 28.02 19.24 9.11
CA MET A 19 28.04 17.78 9.06
C MET A 19 29.31 17.23 8.37
N TYR A 20 29.79 17.89 7.31
CA TYR A 20 31.02 17.48 6.61
C TYR A 20 32.30 17.80 7.39
N SER A 21 32.34 18.90 8.15
CA SER A 21 33.48 19.26 9.01
C SER A 21 33.57 18.42 10.27
N CYS A 22 32.45 17.92 10.80
CA CYS A 22 32.45 16.91 11.86
C CYS A 22 32.91 15.52 11.35
N GLN A 23 32.68 15.19 10.08
CA GLN A 23 33.14 13.93 9.47
C GLN A 23 34.65 13.91 9.17
N LEU A 24 35.28 15.05 8.91
CA LEU A 24 36.72 15.13 8.58
C LEU A 24 37.64 15.19 9.82
N ALA A 25 37.13 15.58 10.99
CA ALA A 25 37.93 15.69 12.21
C ALA A 25 38.10 14.39 13.02
N ASN A 26 37.47 13.28 12.61
CA ASN A 26 37.31 12.09 13.45
C ASN A 26 37.86 10.79 12.81
N ARG A 27 38.83 10.91 11.88
CA ARG A 27 39.32 9.76 11.10
C ARG A 27 40.28 8.82 11.84
N ASP A 28 40.78 9.13 13.05
CA ASP A 28 41.71 8.25 13.78
C ASP A 28 41.48 8.17 15.32
N ARG A 29 40.24 8.32 15.80
CA ARG A 29 39.91 7.93 17.19
C ARG A 29 39.05 6.66 17.19
N ILE A 30 39.50 5.64 17.92
CA ILE A 30 38.66 4.49 18.29
C ILE A 30 37.56 5.03 19.22
N GLU A 31 36.46 5.51 18.64
CA GLU A 31 35.26 5.89 19.40
C GLU A 31 34.61 4.63 19.98
N ALA A 32 34.23 4.69 21.25
CA ALA A 32 33.49 3.61 21.90
C ALA A 32 32.16 3.37 21.17
N LYS A 33 31.77 2.09 20.99
CA LYS A 33 30.46 1.72 20.40
C LYS A 33 29.33 2.42 21.18
N PRO A 34 28.36 3.07 20.51
CA PRO A 34 27.28 3.78 21.19
C PRO A 34 26.39 2.79 21.96
N SER A 35 25.64 3.30 22.94
CA SER A 35 24.73 2.50 23.77
C SER A 35 23.60 1.83 22.96
N ARG A 36 23.20 2.49 21.86
CA ARG A 36 22.24 2.05 20.86
C ARG A 36 22.73 2.41 19.46
N TYR A 37 22.50 1.53 18.50
CA TYR A 37 22.65 1.82 17.08
C TYR A 37 21.82 0.85 16.22
N GLN A 38 21.64 1.20 14.95
CA GLN A 38 20.99 0.38 13.95
C GLN A 38 21.95 0.19 12.78
N VAL A 39 21.90 -0.98 12.17
CA VAL A 39 22.63 -1.31 10.94
C VAL A 39 21.61 -1.56 9.84
N ASN A 40 21.74 -0.88 8.70
CA ASN A 40 20.86 -1.12 7.55
C ASN A 40 21.05 -2.57 7.08
N PHE A 41 19.97 -3.31 6.90
CA PHE A 41 20.01 -4.74 6.61
C PHE A 41 19.44 -5.08 5.23
N ASN A 42 19.43 -4.11 4.31
CA ASN A 42 18.75 -4.24 3.03
C ASN A 42 19.58 -4.91 1.93
N GLN A 43 20.91 -4.94 2.05
CA GLN A 43 21.77 -5.47 0.99
C GLN A 43 21.87 -7.00 1.01
N ASP A 44 22.27 -7.58 -0.12
CA ASP A 44 22.72 -8.97 -0.22
C ASP A 44 21.71 -9.99 0.35
N TRP A 45 20.49 -9.98 -0.20
CA TRP A 45 19.50 -11.02 0.07
C TRP A 45 19.40 -11.99 -1.11
N LEU A 46 19.27 -13.27 -0.82
CA LEU A 46 18.86 -14.27 -1.80
C LEU A 46 17.34 -14.40 -1.76
N PHE A 47 16.72 -14.45 -2.94
CA PHE A 47 15.28 -14.55 -3.09
C PHE A 47 14.85 -15.70 -4.02
N THR A 48 13.81 -16.43 -3.63
CA THR A 48 13.07 -17.34 -4.53
C THR A 48 11.58 -17.31 -4.23
N TYR A 49 10.77 -17.70 -5.22
CA TYR A 49 9.32 -17.80 -5.11
C TYR A 49 8.88 -19.25 -5.34
N ASN A 50 8.06 -19.76 -4.41
CA ASN A 50 7.41 -21.05 -4.54
C ASN A 50 5.89 -20.84 -4.53
N PRO A 51 5.19 -21.03 -5.67
CA PRO A 51 3.73 -20.92 -5.77
C PRO A 51 3.03 -22.14 -5.14
N SER A 52 3.38 -22.47 -3.90
CA SER A 52 2.84 -23.59 -3.13
C SER A 52 1.96 -23.09 -1.99
N GLU A 53 0.86 -23.77 -1.76
CA GLU A 53 -0.02 -23.53 -0.60
C GLU A 53 0.69 -23.77 0.74
N ILE A 54 1.63 -24.72 0.75
CA ILE A 54 2.35 -25.14 1.96
C ILE A 54 3.75 -24.57 1.93
N ILE A 55 4.19 -24.09 3.10
CA ILE A 55 5.57 -23.68 3.31
C ILE A 55 6.50 -24.87 3.09
N ASP A 56 7.40 -24.73 2.12
CA ASP A 56 8.47 -25.68 1.87
C ASP A 56 9.53 -25.60 2.98
N THR A 57 9.68 -26.70 3.73
CA THR A 57 10.61 -26.79 4.85
C THR A 57 12.07 -26.86 4.43
N ASP A 58 12.36 -27.32 3.21
CA ASP A 58 13.74 -27.42 2.71
C ASP A 58 14.29 -26.01 2.41
N LEU A 59 13.41 -25.10 1.98
CA LEU A 59 13.74 -23.68 1.79
C LEU A 59 13.93 -22.93 3.12
N LEU A 60 13.51 -23.50 4.25
CA LEU A 60 13.74 -22.96 5.61
C LEU A 60 15.08 -23.40 6.22
N SER A 61 15.85 -24.23 5.51
CA SER A 61 17.16 -24.72 5.95
C SER A 61 18.12 -23.60 6.37
N ASN A 62 19.00 -23.91 7.32
CA ASN A 62 20.01 -23.01 7.87
C ASN A 62 21.31 -22.96 7.03
N GLU A 63 21.24 -23.41 5.78
CA GLU A 63 22.33 -23.41 4.82
C GLU A 63 21.94 -22.61 3.58
N ILE A 64 22.92 -21.94 2.99
CA ILE A 64 22.86 -21.44 1.62
C ILE A 64 23.60 -22.46 0.76
N LYS A 65 22.85 -23.34 0.08
CA LYS A 65 23.41 -24.29 -0.90
C LYS A 65 23.68 -23.55 -2.21
N ASP A 66 24.39 -24.15 -3.17
CA ASP A 66 24.58 -23.65 -4.54
C ASP A 66 23.23 -23.31 -5.21
N SER A 67 22.69 -22.12 -4.90
CA SER A 67 21.29 -21.81 -5.09
C SER A 67 21.11 -20.98 -6.34
N THR A 68 20.16 -21.32 -7.20
CA THR A 68 19.76 -20.49 -8.34
C THR A 68 18.87 -19.31 -7.90
N TRP A 69 18.96 -18.88 -6.65
CA TRP A 69 18.12 -17.81 -6.12
C TRP A 69 18.56 -16.47 -6.71
N LEU A 70 17.65 -15.52 -6.80
CA LEU A 70 17.95 -14.19 -7.28
C LEU A 70 18.64 -13.40 -6.17
N ASN A 71 19.79 -12.77 -6.45
CA ASN A 71 20.36 -11.78 -5.54
C ASN A 71 19.60 -10.45 -5.65
N VAL A 72 19.07 -9.96 -4.55
CA VAL A 72 18.22 -8.76 -4.47
C VAL A 72 18.67 -7.83 -3.34
N GLY A 73 18.42 -6.53 -3.54
CA GLY A 73 18.48 -5.52 -2.49
C GLY A 73 17.07 -5.12 -2.07
N LEU A 74 16.86 -4.90 -0.77
CA LEU A 74 15.60 -4.37 -0.24
C LEU A 74 15.54 -2.84 -0.38
N PRO A 75 14.35 -2.24 -0.50
CA PRO A 75 13.04 -2.88 -0.60
C PRO A 75 12.89 -3.74 -1.88
N HIS A 76 12.18 -4.87 -1.77
CA HIS A 76 11.98 -5.80 -2.89
C HIS A 76 10.57 -6.39 -2.88
N THR A 77 10.00 -6.52 -4.08
CA THR A 77 8.80 -7.33 -4.35
C THR A 77 9.09 -8.29 -5.51
N TRP A 78 8.58 -9.52 -5.41
CA TRP A 78 8.75 -10.54 -6.47
C TRP A 78 7.86 -10.31 -7.68
N SER A 79 6.95 -9.38 -7.53
CA SER A 79 5.95 -8.93 -8.47
C SER A 79 6.53 -7.81 -9.35
N THR A 80 7.68 -8.06 -10.00
CA THR A 80 8.35 -7.06 -10.86
C THR A 80 8.92 -7.67 -12.14
N TYR A 81 9.14 -6.81 -13.15
CA TYR A 81 9.76 -7.22 -14.42
C TYR A 81 11.22 -7.68 -14.23
N GLU A 82 11.96 -7.09 -13.29
CA GLU A 82 13.33 -7.53 -12.99
C GLU A 82 13.36 -8.96 -12.44
N THR A 83 12.40 -9.33 -11.58
CA THR A 83 12.33 -10.66 -10.98
C THR A 83 11.90 -11.72 -11.99
N THR A 84 10.93 -11.41 -12.86
CA THR A 84 10.24 -12.43 -13.68
C THR A 84 10.61 -12.38 -15.16
N GLY A 85 10.93 -11.20 -15.69
CA GLY A 85 11.05 -10.93 -17.13
C GLY A 85 9.71 -10.83 -17.86
N GLU A 86 8.60 -10.90 -17.14
CA GLU A 86 7.25 -10.73 -17.67
C GLU A 86 6.73 -9.34 -17.26
N ILE A 87 5.98 -8.69 -18.15
CA ILE A 87 5.31 -7.43 -17.80
C ILE A 87 4.38 -7.74 -16.64
N HIS A 88 4.60 -7.04 -15.53
CA HIS A 88 3.91 -7.36 -14.31
C HIS A 88 2.39 -7.12 -14.43
N PRO A 89 1.55 -7.97 -13.79
CA PRO A 89 0.13 -7.73 -13.53
C PRO A 89 -0.29 -6.26 -13.42
N PHE A 90 0.43 -5.43 -12.65
CA PHE A 90 0.26 -3.98 -12.51
C PHE A 90 -0.19 -3.19 -13.74
N ILE A 91 0.24 -3.62 -14.92
CA ILE A 91 -0.10 -2.96 -16.17
C ILE A 91 -0.90 -3.89 -17.09
N ALA A 92 -0.66 -5.21 -17.02
CA ALA A 92 -1.17 -6.15 -18.01
C ALA A 92 -2.19 -7.19 -17.51
N SER A 93 -2.27 -7.43 -16.20
CA SER A 93 -3.18 -8.42 -15.59
C SER A 93 -3.36 -8.13 -14.11
N ALA A 94 -3.64 -6.87 -13.74
CA ALA A 94 -3.57 -6.43 -12.34
C ALA A 94 -4.64 -7.09 -11.47
N SER A 95 -5.63 -7.66 -12.15
CA SER A 95 -6.65 -8.49 -11.57
C SER A 95 -6.12 -9.83 -11.07
N GLU A 96 -6.34 -10.07 -9.78
CA GLU A 96 -6.13 -11.39 -9.15
C GLU A 96 -6.97 -12.49 -9.81
N ARG A 97 -8.05 -12.10 -10.50
CA ARG A 97 -8.97 -13.01 -11.19
C ARG A 97 -8.48 -13.39 -12.57
N ASP A 98 -7.79 -12.48 -13.25
CA ASP A 98 -7.20 -12.74 -14.56
C ASP A 98 -5.92 -13.58 -14.43
N ASP A 99 -5.09 -13.31 -13.40
CA ASP A 99 -3.86 -14.07 -13.14
C ASP A 99 -3.50 -14.14 -11.64
N SER A 100 -3.99 -15.18 -10.96
CA SER A 100 -3.78 -15.35 -9.52
C SER A 100 -2.37 -15.85 -9.12
N TYR A 101 -1.48 -16.14 -10.08
CA TYR A 101 -0.19 -16.81 -9.83
C TYR A 101 0.65 -16.12 -8.77
N TRP A 102 0.72 -14.79 -8.83
CA TRP A 102 1.58 -13.99 -7.96
C TRP A 102 0.97 -13.69 -6.59
N PHE A 103 -0.29 -14.06 -6.39
CA PHE A 103 -1.04 -13.91 -5.13
C PHE A 103 -1.15 -15.24 -4.36
N ASN A 104 -0.54 -16.31 -4.86
CA ASN A 104 -0.62 -17.64 -4.27
C ASN A 104 0.77 -18.23 -4.09
N GLY A 105 1.21 -18.37 -2.84
CA GLY A 105 2.47 -19.04 -2.54
C GLY A 105 3.25 -18.40 -1.41
N TRP A 106 4.55 -18.71 -1.43
CA TRP A 106 5.54 -18.23 -0.47
C TRP A 106 6.78 -17.71 -1.22
N GLY A 107 7.12 -16.45 -0.97
CA GLY A 107 8.44 -15.89 -1.26
C GLY A 107 9.39 -16.16 -0.10
N TYR A 108 10.62 -16.58 -0.39
CA TYR A 108 11.64 -16.87 0.61
C TYR A 108 12.83 -15.95 0.43
N TYR A 109 13.20 -15.26 1.49
CA TYR A 109 14.35 -14.38 1.55
C TYR A 109 15.38 -14.99 2.51
N LYS A 110 16.63 -15.13 2.06
CA LYS A 110 17.75 -15.57 2.91
C LYS A 110 18.85 -14.51 2.96
N LYS A 111 19.42 -14.33 4.15
CA LYS A 111 20.56 -13.45 4.37
C LYS A 111 21.58 -14.09 5.30
N SER A 112 22.85 -13.99 4.91
CA SER A 112 23.99 -14.40 5.72
C SER A 112 24.66 -13.21 6.38
N PHE A 113 25.00 -13.35 7.66
CA PHE A 113 25.68 -12.31 8.45
C PHE A 113 26.43 -12.91 9.64
N GLN A 114 27.31 -12.13 10.25
CA GLN A 114 28.01 -12.45 11.48
C GLN A 114 27.81 -11.34 12.51
N ILE A 115 27.83 -11.73 13.79
CA ILE A 115 27.77 -10.81 14.93
C ILE A 115 28.96 -11.10 15.83
N ASP A 116 29.71 -10.06 16.17
CA ASP A 116 30.88 -10.16 17.04
C ASP A 116 30.48 -10.55 18.47
N ALA A 117 31.32 -11.35 19.14
CA ALA A 117 31.08 -11.79 20.52
C ALA A 117 31.02 -10.66 21.55
N ASP A 118 31.54 -9.47 21.24
CA ASP A 118 31.41 -8.31 22.15
C ASP A 118 29.96 -7.78 22.25
N LEU A 119 29.07 -8.23 21.37
CA LEU A 119 27.63 -7.95 21.39
C LEU A 119 26.81 -9.02 22.12
N GLU A 120 27.43 -10.06 22.69
CA GLU A 120 26.72 -11.15 23.39
C GLU A 120 25.88 -10.66 24.58
N LYS A 121 26.33 -9.58 25.23
CA LYS A 121 25.63 -8.95 26.36
C LYS A 121 24.68 -7.83 25.94
N LYS A 122 24.36 -7.72 24.64
CA LYS A 122 23.45 -6.71 24.09
C LYS A 122 22.08 -7.33 23.79
N GLN A 123 21.08 -6.47 23.66
CA GLN A 123 19.80 -6.81 23.07
C GLN A 123 19.85 -6.55 21.58
N LEU A 124 19.57 -7.59 20.80
CA LEU A 124 19.62 -7.60 19.34
C LEU A 124 18.21 -7.86 18.80
N SER A 125 17.76 -7.04 17.87
CA SER A 125 16.48 -7.25 17.19
C SER A 125 16.52 -6.90 15.71
N LEU A 126 15.71 -7.59 14.91
CA LEU A 126 15.40 -7.21 13.54
C LEU A 126 14.16 -6.32 13.55
N GLU A 127 14.21 -5.17 12.87
CA GLU A 127 13.12 -4.17 12.80
C GLU A 127 12.70 -3.99 11.34
N PHE A 128 11.47 -4.36 11.01
CA PHE A 128 10.88 -4.36 9.67
C PHE A 128 9.86 -3.22 9.54
N ASP A 129 9.96 -2.42 8.47
CA ASP A 129 9.01 -1.30 8.26
C ASP A 129 7.70 -1.76 7.58
N GLY A 130 7.73 -2.91 6.90
CA GLY A 130 6.57 -3.50 6.23
C GLY A 130 6.95 -4.76 5.43
N VAL A 131 6.14 -5.81 5.54
CA VAL A 131 6.29 -7.09 4.83
C VAL A 131 4.92 -7.56 4.36
N GLN A 132 4.67 -7.63 3.05
CA GLN A 132 3.35 -7.92 2.49
C GLN A 132 3.15 -9.43 2.26
N LYS A 133 2.24 -10.11 2.97
CA LYS A 133 1.43 -9.59 4.10
C LYS A 133 1.42 -10.46 5.35
N TYR A 134 1.72 -11.75 5.23
CA TYR A 134 2.01 -12.63 6.36
C TYR A 134 3.44 -13.11 6.25
N CYS A 135 4.23 -12.97 7.30
CA CYS A 135 5.60 -13.46 7.29
C CYS A 135 5.94 -14.34 8.49
N ARG A 136 6.86 -15.27 8.27
CA ARG A 136 7.45 -16.16 9.28
C ARG A 136 8.96 -16.05 9.21
N ILE A 137 9.58 -15.87 10.37
CA ILE A 137 10.99 -15.53 10.48
C ILE A 137 11.72 -16.65 11.20
N TYR A 138 12.83 -17.06 10.61
CA TYR A 138 13.68 -18.13 11.10
C TYR A 138 15.11 -17.64 11.19
N LEU A 139 15.80 -17.98 12.27
CA LEU A 139 17.23 -17.74 12.44
C LEU A 139 17.93 -19.06 12.72
N ASN A 140 18.91 -19.39 11.89
CA ASN A 140 19.66 -20.63 11.96
C ASN A 140 18.75 -21.88 11.91
N GLY A 141 17.64 -21.80 11.17
CA GLY A 141 16.63 -22.85 11.02
C GLY A 141 15.57 -22.90 12.12
N ASN A 142 15.72 -22.10 13.18
CA ASN A 142 14.75 -22.04 14.27
C ASN A 142 13.71 -20.96 13.98
N PHE A 143 12.42 -21.28 14.16
CA PHE A 143 11.35 -20.29 14.09
C PHE A 143 11.47 -19.33 15.28
N ILE A 144 11.50 -18.02 14.99
CA ILE A 144 11.68 -16.97 16.01
C ILE A 144 10.52 -15.96 16.08
N GLY A 145 9.61 -15.98 15.10
CA GLY A 145 8.40 -15.16 15.13
C GLY A 145 7.66 -15.10 13.80
N ASP A 146 6.45 -14.57 13.85
CA ASP A 146 5.61 -14.25 12.70
C ASP A 146 4.99 -12.85 12.86
N HIS A 147 4.53 -12.27 11.75
CA HIS A 147 3.77 -11.02 11.75
C HIS A 147 2.62 -11.07 10.75
N LYS A 148 1.46 -10.57 11.18
CA LYS A 148 0.19 -10.57 10.47
C LYS A 148 -0.19 -9.14 10.10
N GLY A 149 0.15 -8.70 8.89
CA GLY A 149 -0.12 -7.35 8.42
C GLY A 149 0.91 -6.90 7.39
N GLY A 150 0.42 -6.26 6.33
CA GLY A 150 1.28 -5.79 5.24
C GLY A 150 2.00 -4.48 5.49
N TYR A 151 1.40 -3.60 6.27
CA TYR A 151 1.68 -2.17 6.22
C TYR A 151 2.18 -1.56 7.52
N THR A 152 2.07 -2.29 8.63
CA THR A 152 2.59 -1.88 9.93
C THR A 152 4.03 -2.35 10.11
N SER A 153 4.77 -1.64 10.96
CA SER A 153 6.15 -1.97 11.31
C SER A 153 6.20 -2.87 12.53
N PHE A 154 7.14 -3.81 12.57
CA PHE A 154 7.27 -4.77 13.68
C PHE A 154 8.73 -5.14 13.93
N TYR A 155 8.97 -5.80 15.06
CA TYR A 155 10.32 -6.24 15.42
C TYR A 155 10.35 -7.68 15.93
N VAL A 156 11.51 -8.33 15.79
CA VAL A 156 11.78 -9.68 16.28
C VAL A 156 13.09 -9.69 17.07
N PRO A 157 13.06 -9.99 18.38
CA PRO A 157 14.27 -10.21 19.17
C PRO A 157 15.06 -11.42 18.66
N ILE A 158 16.38 -11.27 18.49
CA ILE A 158 17.25 -12.34 17.98
C ILE A 158 18.37 -12.74 18.94
N SER A 159 18.59 -12.01 20.05
CA SER A 159 19.72 -12.21 20.97
C SER A 159 19.95 -13.67 21.36
N LYS A 160 18.87 -14.42 21.67
CA LYS A 160 18.92 -15.82 22.12
C LYS A 160 19.21 -16.84 21.02
N HIS A 161 19.18 -16.43 19.76
CA HIS A 161 19.24 -17.31 18.59
C HIS A 161 20.49 -17.07 17.72
N VAL A 162 21.27 -16.02 18.02
CA VAL A 162 22.51 -15.66 17.34
C VAL A 162 23.63 -16.61 17.74
N LYS A 163 24.44 -17.01 16.76
CA LYS A 163 25.72 -17.68 16.93
C LYS A 163 26.83 -16.64 16.80
N PHE A 164 27.38 -16.18 17.91
CA PHE A 164 28.44 -15.15 17.91
C PHE A 164 29.73 -15.65 17.27
N ASN A 165 30.45 -14.75 16.57
CA ASN A 165 31.66 -15.02 15.77
C ASN A 165 31.50 -16.17 14.75
N LYS A 166 30.27 -16.46 14.35
CA LYS A 166 29.94 -17.49 13.37
C LYS A 166 28.93 -16.94 12.38
N GLU A 167 28.82 -17.64 11.26
CA GLU A 167 27.78 -17.37 10.28
C GLU A 167 26.39 -17.63 10.88
N ASN A 168 25.49 -16.68 10.62
CA ASN A 168 24.07 -16.74 10.94
C ASN A 168 23.27 -16.63 9.65
N ILE A 169 22.29 -17.51 9.48
CA ILE A 169 21.38 -17.50 8.33
C ILE A 169 19.99 -17.08 8.80
N LEU A 170 19.55 -15.91 8.36
CA LEU A 170 18.19 -15.42 8.51
C LEU A 170 17.36 -15.85 7.30
N THR A 171 16.23 -16.50 7.54
CA THR A 171 15.24 -16.84 6.52
C THR A 171 13.91 -16.17 6.85
N VAL A 172 13.34 -15.42 5.89
CA VAL A 172 12.00 -14.83 5.99
C VAL A 172 11.13 -15.45 4.90
N ALA A 173 10.12 -16.22 5.32
CA ALA A 173 9.11 -16.75 4.43
C ALA A 173 7.90 -15.81 4.45
N VAL A 174 7.51 -15.32 3.28
CA VAL A 174 6.49 -14.28 3.10
C VAL A 174 5.38 -14.82 2.20
N SER A 175 4.13 -14.65 2.61
CA SER A 175 2.96 -14.94 1.80
C SER A 175 2.10 -13.69 1.66
N ASN A 176 1.71 -13.38 0.44
CA ASN A 176 0.70 -12.35 0.12
C ASN A 176 -0.67 -12.97 -0.18
N LYS A 177 -0.89 -14.23 0.24
CA LYS A 177 -2.12 -14.95 -0.05
C LYS A 177 -3.34 -14.21 0.49
N MET A 178 -4.33 -14.00 -0.38
CA MET A 178 -5.56 -13.31 -0.02
C MET A 178 -6.47 -14.11 0.91
N SER A 179 -6.54 -15.43 0.70
CA SER A 179 -7.31 -16.39 1.51
C SER A 179 -6.50 -16.99 2.66
N ASP A 180 -5.65 -16.18 3.30
CA ASP A 180 -4.97 -16.60 4.52
C ASP A 180 -5.99 -16.88 5.65
N PRO A 181 -5.74 -17.84 6.56
CA PRO A 181 -6.70 -18.22 7.59
C PRO A 181 -6.90 -17.16 8.67
N TYR A 182 -6.03 -16.15 8.74
CA TYR A 182 -6.08 -15.09 9.75
C TYR A 182 -6.93 -13.89 9.29
N ARG A 183 -7.34 -13.86 8.03
CA ARG A 183 -8.13 -12.77 7.41
C ARG A 183 -7.39 -11.43 7.51
N ILE A 184 -6.14 -11.40 7.02
CA ILE A 184 -5.27 -10.23 7.07
C ILE A 184 -5.61 -9.29 5.92
N PRO A 185 -5.84 -7.99 6.11
CA PRO A 185 -6.03 -7.06 5.00
C PRO A 185 -4.70 -6.74 4.28
N PRO A 186 -4.72 -6.46 2.97
CA PRO A 186 -5.88 -6.49 2.08
C PRO A 186 -6.15 -7.93 1.58
N MET A 187 -7.43 -8.31 1.50
CA MET A 187 -7.86 -9.65 1.06
C MET A 187 -8.32 -9.68 -0.41
N THR A 188 -8.12 -8.58 -1.13
CA THR A 188 -8.36 -8.44 -2.57
C THR A 188 -7.55 -7.28 -3.12
N ALA A 189 -7.14 -7.36 -4.38
CA ALA A 189 -6.53 -6.30 -5.18
C ALA A 189 -7.55 -5.29 -5.73
N GLY A 190 -8.85 -5.45 -5.41
CA GLY A 190 -10.00 -4.77 -6.03
C GLY A 190 -9.94 -3.24 -6.18
N ASN A 191 -9.26 -2.51 -5.28
CA ASN A 191 -9.15 -1.04 -5.36
C ASN A 191 -7.74 -0.55 -5.69
N TRP A 192 -6.71 -1.32 -5.31
CA TRP A 192 -5.30 -1.13 -5.62
C TRP A 192 -4.64 -2.49 -5.50
N ASN A 193 -3.51 -2.65 -6.16
CA ASN A 193 -2.88 -3.96 -6.23
C ASN A 193 -2.01 -4.28 -5.01
N ILE A 194 -1.72 -5.57 -4.82
CA ILE A 194 -1.00 -6.10 -3.67
C ILE A 194 0.34 -6.70 -4.11
N TYR A 195 1.43 -6.27 -3.50
CA TYR A 195 2.79 -6.69 -3.84
C TYR A 195 3.41 -7.56 -2.78
N GLY A 196 3.62 -8.85 -3.04
CA GLY A 196 4.29 -9.69 -2.05
C GLY A 196 5.77 -9.32 -1.87
N GLY A 197 6.28 -9.36 -0.64
CA GLY A 197 7.71 -9.21 -0.38
C GLY A 197 8.05 -8.36 0.84
N ILE A 198 9.35 -8.15 1.03
CA ILE A 198 9.90 -7.23 2.03
C ILE A 198 10.11 -5.88 1.32
N TYR A 199 8.99 -5.17 1.13
CA TYR A 199 8.92 -3.99 0.27
C TYR A 199 9.27 -2.69 1.00
N ARG A 200 9.61 -2.75 2.29
CA ARG A 200 10.22 -1.64 3.03
C ARG A 200 11.52 -2.09 3.70
N ASP A 201 12.21 -1.13 4.30
CA ASP A 201 13.52 -1.35 4.89
C ASP A 201 13.50 -2.42 6.01
N VAL A 202 14.69 -2.95 6.31
CA VAL A 202 14.99 -3.79 7.47
C VAL A 202 16.25 -3.25 8.16
N ARG A 203 16.25 -3.23 9.50
CA ARG A 203 17.44 -2.91 10.30
C ARG A 203 17.71 -3.99 11.33
N LEU A 204 18.98 -4.14 11.70
CA LEU A 204 19.38 -4.81 12.93
C LEU A 204 19.66 -3.74 13.99
N SER A 205 18.87 -3.72 15.07
CA SER A 205 19.09 -2.82 16.21
C SER A 205 19.86 -3.51 17.32
N VAL A 206 20.84 -2.79 17.86
CA VAL A 206 21.69 -3.20 19.00
C VAL A 206 21.44 -2.22 20.14
N LYS A 207 21.03 -2.72 21.31
CA LYS A 207 20.70 -1.96 22.53
C LYS A 207 21.40 -2.59 23.75
N ASN A 208 21.59 -1.84 24.83
CA ASN A 208 21.96 -2.45 26.13
C ASN A 208 20.78 -3.21 26.75
N THR A 209 21.03 -4.00 27.80
CA THR A 209 19.99 -4.78 28.50
C THR A 209 19.00 -3.94 29.30
N ILE A 210 19.39 -2.73 29.72
CA ILE A 210 18.47 -1.69 30.19
C ILE A 210 18.33 -0.68 29.05
N ASN A 211 17.13 -0.55 28.51
CA ASN A 211 16.89 0.23 27.29
C ASN A 211 15.43 0.70 27.17
N ILE A 212 15.18 1.61 26.24
CA ILE A 212 13.85 2.00 25.78
C ILE A 212 13.37 0.95 24.74
N PRO A 213 12.24 0.23 24.95
CA PRO A 213 11.78 -0.79 24.02
C PRO A 213 11.45 -0.25 22.63
N TYR A 214 11.30 -1.15 21.65
CA TYR A 214 10.85 -0.81 20.30
C TYR A 214 9.51 -0.05 20.32
N GLN A 215 9.41 1.05 19.57
CA GLN A 215 8.20 1.84 19.42
C GLN A 215 7.28 1.19 18.38
N GLY A 216 6.00 0.99 18.70
CA GLY A 216 5.04 0.37 17.78
C GLY A 216 4.77 -1.12 17.98
N SER A 217 5.19 -1.75 19.09
CA SER A 217 4.81 -3.15 19.36
C SER A 217 3.37 -3.26 19.85
N TYR A 218 2.59 -4.18 19.27
CA TYR A 218 1.28 -4.53 19.84
C TYR A 218 1.37 -5.33 21.14
N LYS A 219 2.50 -6.01 21.38
CA LYS A 219 2.65 -6.95 22.51
C LYS A 219 2.96 -6.25 23.83
N HIS A 220 3.56 -5.06 23.77
CA HIS A 220 3.95 -4.29 24.94
C HIS A 220 4.16 -2.81 24.57
N GLU A 221 4.14 -1.95 25.58
CA GLU A 221 4.52 -0.55 25.40
C GLU A 221 6.01 -0.38 25.08
N GLY A 222 6.35 0.73 24.43
CA GLY A 222 7.72 1.04 24.03
C GLY A 222 7.87 2.45 23.50
N GLY A 223 9.12 2.84 23.24
CA GLY A 223 9.43 4.19 22.80
C GLY A 223 8.96 5.27 23.78
N THR A 224 8.41 6.34 23.23
CA THR A 224 7.87 7.48 23.96
C THR A 224 6.42 7.76 23.55
N PHE A 225 5.70 8.47 24.41
CA PHE A 225 4.43 9.12 24.08
C PHE A 225 4.50 10.57 24.57
N ILE A 226 4.55 11.51 23.63
CA ILE A 226 4.67 12.94 23.91
C ILE A 226 3.36 13.62 23.56
N THR A 227 2.79 14.35 24.52
CA THR A 227 1.55 15.11 24.35
C THR A 227 1.72 16.54 24.83
N THR A 228 0.87 17.43 24.32
CA THR A 228 0.82 18.85 24.71
C THR A 228 -0.58 19.20 25.20
N PRO A 229 -0.93 18.84 26.46
CA PRO A 229 -2.30 18.89 26.95
C PRO A 229 -2.86 20.32 27.05
N GLU A 230 -1.99 21.31 27.23
CA GLU A 230 -2.36 22.73 27.26
C GLU A 230 -1.48 23.49 26.27
N VAL A 231 -2.09 24.17 25.29
CA VAL A 231 -1.37 24.91 24.25
C VAL A 231 -2.06 26.23 23.98
N SER A 232 -1.26 27.30 23.94
CA SER A 232 -1.65 28.62 23.47
C SER A 232 -0.45 29.29 22.79
N LYS A 233 -0.64 30.49 22.23
CA LYS A 233 0.45 31.32 21.70
C LYS A 233 1.45 31.78 22.79
N ASN A 234 1.03 31.80 24.06
CA ASN A 234 1.84 32.33 25.18
C ASN A 234 2.54 31.23 25.99
N SER A 235 1.94 30.05 26.08
CA SER A 235 2.51 28.94 26.84
C SER A 235 2.01 27.59 26.35
N ALA A 236 2.82 26.55 26.54
CA ALA A 236 2.42 25.16 26.41
C ALA A 236 2.98 24.26 27.51
N THR A 237 2.22 23.24 27.88
CA THR A 237 2.66 22.12 28.72
C THR A 237 3.11 20.97 27.82
N VAL A 238 4.24 20.33 28.14
CA VAL A 238 4.72 19.15 27.42
C VAL A 238 4.83 17.97 28.38
N ALA A 239 4.04 16.94 28.14
CA ALA A 239 4.04 15.71 28.93
C ALA A 239 4.73 14.60 28.12
N ILE A 240 5.77 13.99 28.70
CA ILE A 240 6.62 13.00 28.05
C ILE A 240 6.56 11.71 28.86
N LYS A 241 5.96 10.67 28.28
CA LYS A 241 5.99 9.32 28.86
C LYS A 241 7.05 8.51 28.12
N THR A 242 8.09 8.07 28.83
CA THR A 242 9.15 7.23 28.26
C THR A 242 9.06 5.83 28.86
N PHE A 243 9.00 4.81 27.99
CA PHE A 243 9.01 3.43 28.44
C PHE A 243 10.45 2.92 28.57
N VAL A 244 10.77 2.32 29.70
CA VAL A 244 12.09 1.72 29.96
C VAL A 244 11.91 0.28 30.40
N GLN A 245 12.68 -0.62 29.80
CA GLN A 245 12.73 -2.03 30.16
C GLN A 245 14.06 -2.40 30.81
N ASN A 246 14.00 -3.29 31.79
CA ASN A 246 15.14 -3.91 32.42
C ASN A 246 15.15 -5.42 32.08
N ASN A 247 16.01 -5.84 31.15
CA ASN A 247 16.21 -7.25 30.79
C ASN A 247 17.45 -7.86 31.50
N THR A 248 17.69 -7.46 32.74
CA THR A 248 18.73 -8.07 33.60
C THR A 248 18.10 -8.96 34.67
N GLU A 249 18.91 -9.79 35.31
CA GLU A 249 18.46 -10.75 36.34
C GLU A 249 18.17 -10.11 37.71
N SER A 250 18.39 -8.79 37.85
CA SER A 250 18.20 -8.05 39.10
C SER A 250 17.46 -6.74 38.87
N SER A 251 16.91 -6.17 39.95
CA SER A 251 16.45 -4.77 39.90
C SER A 251 17.62 -3.84 39.57
N ALA A 252 17.32 -2.72 38.93
CA ALA A 252 18.29 -1.70 38.61
C ALA A 252 17.74 -0.32 38.98
N ASP A 253 18.57 0.47 39.66
CA ASP A 253 18.32 1.89 39.84
C ASP A 253 18.79 2.62 38.57
N ILE A 254 17.87 3.40 38.00
CA ILE A 254 18.13 4.19 36.82
C ILE A 254 17.76 5.65 37.05
N GLU A 255 18.40 6.51 36.28
CA GLU A 255 18.03 7.91 36.14
C GLU A 255 17.62 8.13 34.68
N LEU A 256 16.37 8.52 34.45
CA LEU A 256 15.92 8.99 33.14
C LEU A 256 16.17 10.49 33.05
N GLN A 257 16.96 10.93 32.07
CA GLN A 257 17.18 12.34 31.76
C GLN A 257 16.58 12.66 30.40
N THR A 258 15.60 13.57 30.35
CA THR A 258 15.03 14.05 29.09
C THR A 258 15.40 15.51 28.85
N GLU A 259 16.14 15.77 27.77
CA GLU A 259 16.42 17.12 27.28
C GLU A 259 15.47 17.49 26.15
N VAL A 260 14.81 18.65 26.23
CA VAL A 260 13.94 19.17 25.17
C VAL A 260 14.63 20.33 24.47
N PHE A 261 14.72 20.23 23.15
CA PHE A 261 15.29 21.23 22.25
C PHE A 261 14.19 21.89 21.41
N ASP A 262 14.32 23.20 21.24
CA ASP A 262 13.45 23.99 20.37
C ASP A 262 13.76 23.74 18.88
N PRO A 263 12.94 24.28 17.95
CA PRO A 263 13.18 24.17 16.52
C PRO A 263 14.49 24.80 16.01
N ASN A 264 15.11 25.71 16.79
CA ASN A 264 16.40 26.32 16.47
C ASN A 264 17.59 25.47 16.97
N GLY A 265 17.32 24.40 17.73
CA GLY A 265 18.32 23.53 18.32
C GLY A 265 18.81 23.98 19.70
N GLU A 266 18.14 24.94 20.33
CA GLU A 266 18.46 25.41 21.67
C GLU A 266 17.78 24.53 22.73
N LYS A 267 18.52 24.15 23.78
CA LYS A 267 17.97 23.37 24.89
C LYS A 267 17.05 24.27 25.75
N ILE A 268 15.76 23.95 25.78
CA ILE A 268 14.75 24.64 26.59
C ILE A 268 14.82 24.19 28.04
N LYS A 269 14.82 22.87 28.26
CA LYS A 269 14.73 22.27 29.58
C LYS A 269 15.39 20.90 29.60
N GLN A 270 15.87 20.53 30.77
CA GLN A 270 16.20 19.15 31.12
C GLN A 270 15.37 18.77 32.36
N ILE A 271 14.76 17.60 32.31
CA ILE A 271 14.02 16.98 33.41
C ILE A 271 14.64 15.62 33.71
N THR A 272 14.55 15.21 34.97
CA THR A 272 15.20 14.00 35.46
C THR A 272 14.25 13.24 36.39
N SER A 273 14.24 11.91 36.29
CA SER A 273 13.47 11.02 37.14
C SER A 273 14.31 9.82 37.58
N ASP A 274 14.47 9.64 38.90
CA ASP A 274 15.12 8.46 39.49
C ASP A 274 14.07 7.35 39.75
N VAL A 275 14.32 6.16 39.21
CA VAL A 275 13.37 5.04 39.32
C VAL A 275 14.11 3.71 39.50
N THR A 276 13.62 2.86 40.40
CA THR A 276 14.04 1.45 40.48
C THR A 276 13.16 0.60 39.57
N ILE A 277 13.77 -0.10 38.61
CA ILE A 277 13.06 -1.01 37.69
C ILE A 277 13.34 -2.45 38.10
N SER A 278 12.29 -3.20 38.40
CA SER A 278 12.37 -4.63 38.70
C SER A 278 12.93 -5.43 37.52
N LYS A 279 13.55 -6.58 37.81
CA LYS A 279 14.02 -7.51 36.77
C LYS A 279 12.90 -7.91 35.82
N ASP A 280 13.21 -8.01 34.52
CA ASP A 280 12.31 -8.41 33.45
C ASP A 280 10.97 -7.64 33.39
N THR A 281 11.00 -6.34 33.71
CA THR A 281 9.82 -5.48 33.64
C THR A 281 10.00 -4.30 32.69
N ILE A 282 8.86 -3.79 32.20
CA ILE A 282 8.75 -2.53 31.45
C ILE A 282 7.92 -1.59 32.31
N ILE A 283 8.38 -0.35 32.48
CA ILE A 283 7.63 0.71 33.16
C ILE A 283 7.52 1.94 32.25
N GLY A 284 6.43 2.69 32.37
CA GLY A 284 6.27 4.00 31.74
C GLY A 284 6.56 5.10 32.76
N ILE A 285 7.63 5.86 32.54
CA ILE A 285 8.05 6.96 33.41
C ILE A 285 7.46 8.24 32.83
N GLN A 286 6.68 8.96 33.63
CA GLN A 286 6.02 10.20 33.23
C GLN A 286 6.84 11.40 33.71
N GLU A 287 7.26 12.25 32.78
CA GLU A 287 7.91 13.52 33.05
C GLU A 287 7.07 14.66 32.43
N THR A 288 7.10 15.85 33.02
CA THR A 288 6.31 17.01 32.54
C THR A 288 7.14 18.28 32.59
N ILE A 289 7.03 19.11 31.55
CA ILE A 289 7.45 20.50 31.53
C ILE A 289 6.18 21.34 31.61
N ASP A 290 5.91 21.90 32.79
CA ASP A 290 4.65 22.61 33.08
C ASP A 290 4.47 23.89 32.25
N LYS A 291 5.57 24.48 31.76
CA LYS A 291 5.51 25.72 30.99
C LYS A 291 6.70 25.88 30.05
N ILE A 292 6.43 25.87 28.75
CA ILE A 292 7.28 26.45 27.71
C ILE A 292 6.68 27.80 27.34
N GLU A 293 7.40 28.89 27.54
CA GLU A 293 6.94 30.24 27.21
C GLU A 293 7.06 30.53 25.72
N ASN A 294 6.05 31.18 25.15
CA ASN A 294 5.97 31.56 23.74
C ASN A 294 6.37 30.41 22.79
N PRO A 295 5.70 29.25 22.88
CA PRO A 295 6.08 28.10 22.09
C PRO A 295 5.93 28.39 20.60
N MET A 296 6.95 28.01 19.81
CA MET A 296 6.87 27.96 18.35
C MET A 296 5.90 26.83 17.95
N LEU A 297 4.66 27.18 17.59
CA LEU A 297 3.62 26.19 17.28
C LEU A 297 3.86 25.52 15.92
N TRP A 298 3.57 24.22 15.82
CA TRP A 298 3.51 23.51 14.56
C TRP A 298 2.24 23.90 13.79
N SER A 299 2.38 24.24 12.52
CA SER A 299 1.29 24.55 11.60
C SER A 299 1.63 24.16 10.15
N VAL A 300 0.66 24.28 9.24
CA VAL A 300 0.85 23.97 7.81
C VAL A 300 1.89 24.88 7.13
N ASP A 301 2.03 26.12 7.59
CA ASP A 301 2.96 27.11 7.02
C ASP A 301 4.26 27.21 7.82
N TYR A 302 4.20 26.91 9.13
CA TYR A 302 5.33 26.92 10.04
C TYR A 302 5.41 25.58 10.79
N PRO A 303 5.96 24.53 10.15
CA PRO A 303 6.06 23.18 10.73
C PRO A 303 7.20 23.11 11.76
N HIS A 304 7.05 23.81 12.87
CA HIS A 304 8.04 23.85 13.95
C HIS A 304 8.12 22.51 14.70
N LEU A 305 9.30 21.88 14.67
CA LEU A 305 9.56 20.58 15.28
C LEU A 305 10.56 20.70 16.42
N TYR A 306 10.16 20.20 17.59
CA TYR A 306 10.99 20.06 18.78
C TYR A 306 11.62 18.66 18.79
N LYS A 307 12.66 18.51 19.63
CA LYS A 307 13.27 17.20 19.88
C LYS A 307 13.35 16.94 21.37
N ALA A 308 12.86 15.79 21.80
CA ALA A 308 13.11 15.23 23.11
C ALA A 308 14.22 14.17 23.01
N VAL A 309 15.29 14.35 23.77
CA VAL A 309 16.41 13.39 23.87
C VAL A 309 16.34 12.72 25.24
N SER A 310 15.74 11.54 25.29
CA SER A 310 15.59 10.73 26.51
C SER A 310 16.77 9.79 26.66
N ARG A 311 17.57 9.99 27.72
CA ARG A 311 18.75 9.19 28.07
C ARG A 311 18.46 8.39 29.33
N VAL A 312 18.74 7.10 29.27
CA VAL A 312 18.67 6.23 30.46
C VAL A 312 20.08 6.08 30.99
N LEU A 313 20.30 6.45 32.25
CA LEU A 313 21.55 6.26 32.96
C LEU A 313 21.36 5.17 34.01
N SER A 314 22.37 4.33 34.18
CA SER A 314 22.45 3.35 35.28
C SER A 314 23.85 3.42 35.89
N ASN A 315 23.93 3.54 37.21
CA ASN A 315 25.19 3.78 37.93
C ASN A 315 25.99 4.97 37.36
N GLY A 316 25.30 6.06 37.01
CA GLY A 316 25.90 7.27 36.43
C GLY A 316 26.39 7.14 34.98
N LYS A 317 26.17 6.00 34.31
CA LYS A 317 26.57 5.77 32.91
C LYS A 317 25.35 5.69 32.00
N GLN A 318 25.38 6.41 30.87
CA GLN A 318 24.35 6.29 29.83
C GLN A 318 24.32 4.85 29.27
N VAL A 319 23.20 4.17 29.46
CA VAL A 319 22.92 2.83 28.94
C VAL A 319 21.99 2.85 27.75
N ASP A 320 21.23 3.92 27.51
CA ASP A 320 20.47 4.07 26.28
C ASP A 320 20.16 5.54 25.97
N SER A 321 19.79 5.82 24.71
CA SER A 321 19.30 7.13 24.28
C SER A 321 18.32 6.97 23.13
N LEU A 322 17.19 7.68 23.19
CA LEU A 322 16.23 7.79 22.11
C LEU A 322 15.94 9.27 21.83
N VAL A 323 15.89 9.62 20.54
CA VAL A 323 15.45 10.95 20.10
C VAL A 323 14.03 10.82 19.57
N THR A 324 13.12 11.64 20.07
CA THR A 324 11.75 11.74 19.58
C THR A 324 11.48 13.15 19.08
N THR A 325 11.10 13.26 17.81
CA THR A 325 10.61 14.51 17.24
C THR A 325 9.13 14.68 17.58
N PHE A 326 8.71 15.90 17.92
CA PHE A 326 7.31 16.22 18.17
C PHE A 326 7.01 17.68 17.79
N GLY A 327 5.73 18.04 17.69
CA GLY A 327 5.29 19.42 17.44
C GLY A 327 4.25 19.88 18.46
N ILE A 328 4.32 21.14 18.86
CA ILE A 328 3.35 21.74 19.80
C ILE A 328 2.22 22.35 18.98
N ARG A 329 1.01 21.80 19.11
CA ARG A 329 -0.19 22.25 18.38
C ARG A 329 -1.47 21.82 19.08
N HIS A 330 -2.55 22.55 18.83
CA HIS A 330 -3.91 22.12 19.15
C HIS A 330 -4.81 22.26 17.92
N PHE A 331 -5.83 21.41 17.82
CA PHE A 331 -6.77 21.42 16.70
C PHE A 331 -8.13 20.91 17.13
N HIS A 332 -9.17 21.23 16.34
CA HIS A 332 -10.49 20.64 16.48
C HIS A 332 -11.25 20.69 15.16
N TRP A 333 -12.31 19.87 15.07
CA TRP A 333 -13.32 19.96 14.03
C TRP A 333 -14.56 20.66 14.58
N ASP A 334 -15.07 21.66 13.86
CA ASP A 334 -16.37 22.27 14.13
C ASP A 334 -17.43 21.52 13.31
N TYR A 335 -18.30 20.78 14.00
CA TYR A 335 -19.31 19.92 13.39
C TYR A 335 -20.55 20.68 12.91
N ASP A 336 -20.79 21.90 13.39
CA ASP A 336 -21.93 22.71 12.94
C ASP A 336 -21.62 23.34 11.58
N THR A 337 -20.36 23.74 11.35
CA THR A 337 -19.92 24.37 10.10
C THR A 337 -19.13 23.44 9.18
N ASN A 338 -18.75 22.25 9.65
CA ASN A 338 -17.83 21.31 8.98
C ASN A 338 -16.49 21.95 8.61
N ASP A 339 -15.90 22.67 9.56
CA ASP A 339 -14.64 23.37 9.40
C ASP A 339 -13.54 22.81 10.31
N PHE A 340 -12.33 22.74 9.77
CA PHE A 340 -11.15 22.33 10.52
C PHE A 340 -10.39 23.56 11.06
N TYR A 341 -10.01 23.52 12.34
CA TYR A 341 -9.22 24.58 12.98
C TYR A 341 -7.90 24.04 13.52
N LEU A 342 -6.81 24.75 13.23
CA LEU A 342 -5.46 24.49 13.74
C LEU A 342 -4.91 25.74 14.42
N ASN A 343 -4.50 25.61 15.68
CA ASN A 343 -3.99 26.72 16.51
C ASN A 343 -4.95 27.92 16.59
N GLY A 344 -6.26 27.66 16.53
CA GLY A 344 -7.32 28.67 16.55
C GLY A 344 -7.64 29.31 15.20
N GLU A 345 -6.99 28.88 14.11
CA GLU A 345 -7.19 29.42 12.76
C GLU A 345 -7.88 28.38 11.87
N LYS A 346 -8.90 28.82 11.12
CA LYS A 346 -9.62 27.99 10.15
C LYS A 346 -8.70 27.61 9.00
N ILE A 347 -8.61 26.31 8.70
CA ILE A 347 -7.82 25.79 7.59
C ILE A 347 -8.75 25.38 6.45
N ASN A 348 -8.51 25.93 5.26
CA ASN A 348 -9.11 25.41 4.04
C ASN A 348 -8.35 24.15 3.62
N ILE A 349 -9.05 23.01 3.54
CA ILE A 349 -8.48 21.71 3.22
C ILE A 349 -8.18 21.65 1.72
N ARG A 350 -6.90 21.57 1.39
CA ARG A 350 -6.40 21.36 0.05
C ARG A 350 -5.65 20.05 0.07
N GLY A 351 -6.31 18.96 -0.28
CA GLY A 351 -5.69 17.65 -0.14
C GLY A 351 -5.94 16.69 -1.26
N THR A 352 -5.17 15.61 -1.22
CA THR A 352 -5.21 14.53 -2.18
C THR A 352 -4.99 13.19 -1.49
N ASN A 353 -5.40 12.12 -2.16
CA ASN A 353 -5.04 10.75 -1.82
C ASN A 353 -3.78 10.34 -2.58
N ARG A 354 -3.08 9.31 -2.09
CA ARG A 354 -1.91 8.71 -2.76
C ARG A 354 -1.81 7.22 -2.41
N HIS A 355 -1.58 6.39 -3.42
CA HIS A 355 -1.03 5.04 -3.25
C HIS A 355 0.49 5.08 -3.39
N GLN A 356 1.20 4.18 -2.70
CA GLN A 356 2.67 4.25 -2.57
C GLN A 356 3.44 3.71 -3.78
N GLU A 357 2.75 3.15 -4.79
CA GLU A 357 3.35 2.42 -5.89
C GLU A 357 3.98 3.27 -7.01
N TYR A 358 4.96 2.69 -7.71
CA TYR A 358 5.52 3.19 -8.97
C TYR A 358 5.62 2.04 -9.99
N PRO A 359 5.36 2.28 -11.30
CA PRO A 359 5.55 1.27 -12.34
C PRO A 359 6.84 0.44 -12.20
N TYR A 360 6.74 -0.87 -12.46
CA TYR A 360 7.84 -1.84 -12.49
C TYR A 360 8.54 -2.18 -11.16
N VAL A 361 8.59 -1.28 -10.18
CA VAL A 361 9.12 -1.56 -8.82
C VAL A 361 8.04 -1.76 -7.77
N GLY A 362 6.84 -1.27 -8.07
CA GLY A 362 5.70 -1.45 -7.21
C GLY A 362 5.74 -0.69 -5.91
N ASP A 363 5.29 -1.33 -4.83
CA ASP A 363 5.42 -0.80 -3.47
C ASP A 363 6.87 -0.75 -2.97
N ALA A 364 7.80 -1.45 -3.63
CA ALA A 364 9.24 -1.41 -3.31
C ALA A 364 9.91 -0.14 -3.86
N MET A 365 9.24 1.01 -3.69
CA MET A 365 9.68 2.29 -4.23
C MET A 365 10.84 2.87 -3.39
N PRO A 366 11.93 3.35 -4.02
CA PRO A 366 12.99 4.06 -3.30
C PRO A 366 12.49 5.29 -2.54
N LYS A 367 13.02 5.51 -1.32
CA LYS A 367 12.64 6.65 -0.45
C LYS A 367 12.82 8.02 -1.12
N GLU A 368 13.79 8.18 -2.02
CA GLU A 368 13.97 9.45 -2.75
C GLU A 368 12.78 9.77 -3.66
N TRP A 369 12.17 8.78 -4.31
CA TRP A 369 10.98 9.01 -5.13
C TRP A 369 9.75 9.30 -4.26
N THR A 370 9.63 8.65 -3.10
CA THR A 370 8.61 9.02 -2.10
C THR A 370 8.75 10.48 -1.69
N LYS A 371 9.98 10.92 -1.41
CA LYS A 371 10.26 12.32 -1.08
C LYS A 371 9.87 13.26 -2.21
N GLN A 372 10.18 12.91 -3.47
CA GLN A 372 9.80 13.71 -4.63
C GLN A 372 8.27 13.82 -4.76
N ASP A 373 7.52 12.72 -4.60
CA ASP A 373 6.05 12.73 -4.61
C ASP A 373 5.52 13.71 -3.53
N ILE A 374 5.97 13.59 -2.28
CA ILE A 374 5.47 14.44 -1.17
C ILE A 374 5.88 15.92 -1.34
N LEU A 375 7.10 16.18 -1.83
CA LEU A 375 7.54 17.54 -2.15
C LEU A 375 6.71 18.16 -3.27
N ASP A 376 6.40 17.41 -4.32
CA ASP A 376 5.59 17.86 -5.42
C ASP A 376 4.16 18.22 -4.96
N ILE A 377 3.56 17.35 -4.15
CA ILE A 377 2.26 17.56 -3.50
C ILE A 377 2.24 18.85 -2.66
N LYS A 378 3.24 19.05 -1.78
CA LYS A 378 3.28 20.24 -0.92
C LYS A 378 3.61 21.50 -1.71
N VAL A 379 4.68 21.47 -2.49
CA VAL A 379 5.31 22.68 -3.05
C VAL A 379 4.62 23.08 -4.35
N ASN A 380 4.41 22.14 -5.26
CA ASN A 380 3.91 22.45 -6.59
C ASN A 380 2.38 22.37 -6.69
N LEU A 381 1.72 21.53 -5.91
CA LEU A 381 0.26 21.51 -5.83
C LEU A 381 -0.29 22.38 -4.69
N GLY A 382 0.53 22.78 -3.72
CA GLY A 382 0.09 23.60 -2.59
C GLY A 382 -0.86 22.86 -1.64
N HIS A 383 -0.86 21.53 -1.67
CA HIS A 383 -1.68 20.72 -0.79
C HIS A 383 -1.15 20.81 0.65
N ASN A 384 -2.07 20.89 1.61
CA ASN A 384 -1.80 20.97 3.04
C ASN A 384 -2.40 19.79 3.82
N PHE A 385 -3.07 18.87 3.13
CA PHE A 385 -3.75 17.72 3.74
C PHE A 385 -3.56 16.47 2.88
N MET A 386 -3.30 15.33 3.50
CA MET A 386 -3.07 14.05 2.82
C MET A 386 -3.86 12.93 3.49
N ARG A 387 -4.54 12.13 2.68
CA ARG A 387 -5.00 10.81 3.09
C ARG A 387 -4.10 9.76 2.46
N TYR A 388 -3.40 9.01 3.31
CA TYR A 388 -2.58 7.89 2.87
C TYR A 388 -3.45 6.65 2.70
N ALA A 389 -4.15 6.61 1.57
CA ALA A 389 -5.15 5.60 1.24
C ALA A 389 -4.48 4.27 0.83
N HIS A 390 -4.87 3.11 1.34
CA HIS A 390 -5.74 2.85 2.49
C HIS A 390 -4.96 1.99 3.47
N TYR A 391 -3.91 2.55 4.08
CA TYR A 391 -3.01 1.78 4.94
C TYR A 391 -1.95 2.67 5.62
N PRO A 392 -1.35 2.22 6.73
CA PRO A 392 -0.15 2.85 7.29
C PRO A 392 0.96 2.90 6.25
N ASN A 393 1.50 4.10 6.00
CA ASN A 393 2.59 4.29 5.05
C ASN A 393 3.97 4.05 5.71
N ASP A 394 5.04 4.14 4.91
CA ASP A 394 6.41 4.11 5.42
C ASP A 394 6.60 5.25 6.44
N PRO A 395 7.22 5.02 7.62
CA PRO A 395 7.45 6.06 8.63
C PRO A 395 8.05 7.36 8.07
N TYR A 396 8.88 7.24 7.04
CA TYR A 396 9.50 8.39 6.36
C TYR A 396 8.47 9.35 5.75
N VAL A 397 7.30 8.87 5.35
CA VAL A 397 6.21 9.72 4.82
C VAL A 397 5.65 10.65 5.90
N TYR A 398 5.54 10.19 7.14
CA TYR A 398 5.09 11.01 8.26
C TYR A 398 6.17 11.97 8.74
N GLU A 399 7.45 11.57 8.72
CA GLU A 399 8.57 12.49 8.95
C GLU A 399 8.60 13.64 7.91
N LEU A 400 8.32 13.32 6.64
CA LEU A 400 8.18 14.33 5.60
C LEU A 400 6.95 15.22 5.85
N SER A 401 5.82 14.65 6.24
CA SER A 401 4.59 15.40 6.53
C SER A 401 4.75 16.36 7.70
N ASP A 402 5.41 15.91 8.76
CA ASP A 402 5.79 16.70 9.91
C ASP A 402 6.63 17.91 9.51
N SER A 403 7.68 17.67 8.71
CA SER A 403 8.63 18.72 8.31
C SER A 403 8.13 19.66 7.22
N LEU A 404 7.13 19.22 6.45
CA LEU A 404 6.53 19.99 5.36
C LEU A 404 5.21 20.67 5.75
N GLY A 405 4.68 20.44 6.95
CA GLY A 405 3.42 21.02 7.39
C GLY A 405 2.26 20.50 6.55
N ILE A 406 2.12 19.17 6.50
CA ILE A 406 1.01 18.47 5.84
C ILE A 406 0.20 17.78 6.94
N ILE A 407 -1.10 18.04 7.01
CA ILE A 407 -2.02 17.35 7.91
C ILE A 407 -2.32 15.97 7.32
N THR A 408 -2.34 14.92 8.13
CA THR A 408 -2.48 13.55 7.63
C THR A 408 -3.59 12.76 8.31
N VAL A 409 -4.28 11.96 7.49
CA VAL A 409 -5.13 10.84 7.92
C VAL A 409 -4.35 9.55 7.73
N GLU A 410 -4.09 8.85 8.84
CA GLU A 410 -3.52 7.50 8.82
C GLU A 410 -4.65 6.48 9.02
N GLU A 411 -4.69 5.44 8.18
CA GLU A 411 -5.86 4.56 8.01
C GLU A 411 -5.47 3.09 8.09
N VAL A 412 -6.28 2.27 8.78
CA VAL A 412 -6.10 0.81 8.83
C VAL A 412 -6.41 0.15 7.47
N PRO A 413 -5.77 -0.98 7.13
CA PRO A 413 -5.75 -1.51 5.76
C PRO A 413 -7.01 -2.24 5.28
N ASN A 414 -8.17 -1.99 5.89
CA ASN A 414 -9.41 -2.71 5.54
C ASN A 414 -10.34 -1.89 4.65
N ILE A 415 -10.79 -2.54 3.56
CA ILE A 415 -11.71 -1.98 2.59
C ILE A 415 -12.86 -2.92 2.28
N LYS A 416 -13.99 -2.37 1.81
CA LYS A 416 -15.16 -3.15 1.37
C LYS A 416 -15.70 -4.05 2.48
N ASN A 417 -16.75 -4.83 2.21
CA ASN A 417 -17.33 -5.78 3.17
C ASN A 417 -16.46 -7.05 3.29
N LEU A 418 -15.22 -6.85 3.72
CA LEU A 418 -14.22 -7.89 3.91
C LEU A 418 -14.03 -8.15 5.40
N ASN A 419 -14.13 -9.41 5.77
CA ASN A 419 -14.19 -9.87 7.16
C ASN A 419 -12.84 -9.76 7.87
N PHE A 420 -12.51 -8.59 8.40
CA PHE A 420 -11.28 -8.32 9.13
C PHE A 420 -11.33 -8.96 10.53
N SER A 421 -10.43 -9.89 10.84
CA SER A 421 -10.46 -10.58 12.14
C SER A 421 -10.10 -9.66 13.32
N GLU A 422 -10.80 -9.80 14.45
CA GLU A 422 -10.59 -8.94 15.63
C GLU A 422 -9.14 -8.97 16.16
N GLU A 423 -8.49 -10.14 16.16
CA GLU A 423 -7.08 -10.27 16.59
C GLU A 423 -6.15 -9.44 15.71
N VAL A 424 -6.34 -9.49 14.38
CA VAL A 424 -5.51 -8.74 13.43
C VAL A 424 -5.90 -7.25 13.43
N GLN A 425 -7.17 -6.91 13.65
CA GLN A 425 -7.63 -5.53 13.90
C GLN A 425 -6.88 -4.91 15.08
N GLN A 426 -6.92 -5.57 16.24
CA GLN A 426 -6.25 -5.11 17.45
C GLN A 426 -4.75 -4.93 17.22
N GLN A 427 -4.10 -5.93 16.62
CA GLN A 427 -2.68 -5.86 16.30
C GLN A 427 -2.36 -4.64 15.43
N ASN A 428 -3.09 -4.45 14.32
CA ASN A 428 -2.78 -3.42 13.33
C ASN A 428 -3.08 -2.01 13.86
N VAL A 429 -4.18 -1.81 14.60
CA VAL A 429 -4.51 -0.51 15.21
C VAL A 429 -3.45 -0.12 16.25
N ILE A 430 -3.06 -1.04 17.13
CA ILE A 430 -2.07 -0.75 18.17
C ILE A 430 -0.69 -0.50 17.54
N GLU A 431 -0.26 -1.29 16.55
CA GLU A 431 1.01 -1.08 15.85
C GLU A 431 1.05 0.27 15.16
N MET A 432 0.00 0.63 14.41
CA MET A 432 -0.15 1.92 13.74
C MET A 432 -0.01 3.08 14.72
N ILE A 433 -0.85 3.11 15.76
CA ILE A 433 -0.88 4.24 16.70
C ILE A 433 0.40 4.32 17.53
N ARG A 434 0.88 3.20 18.09
CA ARG A 434 2.09 3.24 18.92
C ARG A 434 3.34 3.63 18.13
N ARG A 435 3.41 3.26 16.85
CA ARG A 435 4.51 3.67 15.97
C ARG A 435 4.47 5.18 15.76
N ASP A 436 3.29 5.73 15.48
CA ASP A 436 3.18 7.06 14.89
C ASP A 436 2.58 8.15 15.80
N ARG A 437 2.19 7.82 17.03
CA ARG A 437 1.55 8.74 18.01
C ARG A 437 2.31 10.04 18.33
N ASN A 438 3.58 10.14 17.97
CA ASN A 438 4.40 11.34 18.20
C ASN A 438 4.47 12.29 16.98
N HIS A 439 3.97 11.89 15.81
CA HIS A 439 3.94 12.74 14.62
C HIS A 439 2.90 13.87 14.78
N PRO A 440 3.31 15.17 14.78
CA PRO A 440 2.37 16.28 14.82
C PRO A 440 1.49 16.39 13.57
N SER A 441 1.91 15.84 12.42
CA SER A 441 1.12 15.83 11.18
C SER A 441 -0.16 15.03 11.28
N ILE A 442 -0.15 13.94 12.05
CA ILE A 442 -1.29 13.03 12.16
C ILE A 442 -2.33 13.65 13.08
N MET A 443 -3.50 13.93 12.51
CA MET A 443 -4.65 14.49 13.23
C MET A 443 -5.85 13.55 13.25
N PHE A 444 -5.84 12.53 12.39
CA PHE A 444 -6.94 11.57 12.25
C PHE A 444 -6.42 10.13 12.27
N TRP A 445 -7.07 9.29 13.08
CA TRP A 445 -6.98 7.83 13.01
C TRP A 445 -8.22 7.28 12.29
N SER A 446 -8.05 6.71 11.10
CA SER A 446 -9.16 6.16 10.31
C SER A 446 -9.29 4.64 10.52
N MET A 447 -10.49 4.20 10.92
CA MET A 447 -10.80 2.81 11.28
C MET A 447 -11.20 1.92 10.08
N GLY A 448 -11.22 2.48 8.88
CA GLY A 448 -11.43 1.72 7.64
C GLY A 448 -12.14 2.53 6.56
N ASN A 449 -12.26 1.92 5.39
CA ASN A 449 -12.85 2.56 4.21
C ASN A 449 -13.91 1.69 3.54
N GLU A 450 -15.12 2.23 3.38
CA GLU A 450 -16.21 1.56 2.64
C GLU A 450 -16.52 0.15 3.17
N THR A 451 -16.37 -0.04 4.48
CA THR A 451 -16.43 -1.34 5.14
C THR A 451 -17.43 -1.37 6.29
N ASN A 452 -18.11 -2.49 6.47
CA ASN A 452 -18.92 -2.81 7.66
C ASN A 452 -18.16 -3.71 8.66
N ASN A 453 -16.89 -4.01 8.41
CA ASN A 453 -15.99 -4.74 9.29
C ASN A 453 -14.80 -3.83 9.61
N ALA A 454 -15.08 -2.57 9.95
CA ALA A 454 -14.07 -1.62 10.36
C ALA A 454 -13.34 -2.10 11.62
N ALA A 455 -12.14 -1.56 11.85
CA ALA A 455 -11.47 -1.79 13.12
C ALA A 455 -12.25 -1.13 14.28
N ASP A 456 -12.32 -1.81 15.41
CA ASP A 456 -13.01 -1.28 16.59
C ASP A 456 -12.22 -0.09 17.20
N SER A 457 -12.82 1.09 17.20
CA SER A 457 -12.25 2.35 17.70
C SER A 457 -11.87 2.31 19.17
N LYS A 458 -12.36 1.35 19.97
CA LYS A 458 -11.92 1.17 21.36
C LYS A 458 -10.41 0.95 21.47
N TRP A 459 -9.79 0.33 20.46
CA TRP A 459 -8.34 0.15 20.40
C TRP A 459 -7.60 1.44 20.08
N ALA A 460 -8.20 2.33 19.27
CA ALA A 460 -7.63 3.63 19.02
C ALA A 460 -7.66 4.50 20.28
N VAL A 461 -8.81 4.58 20.95
CA VAL A 461 -8.98 5.35 22.20
C VAL A 461 -8.07 4.84 23.32
N ALA A 462 -7.87 3.52 23.42
CA ALA A 462 -7.00 2.93 24.43
C ALA A 462 -5.52 3.34 24.26
N GLU A 463 -5.09 3.58 23.02
CA GLU A 463 -3.71 3.95 22.71
C GLU A 463 -3.49 5.46 22.64
N ASP A 464 -4.46 6.21 22.12
CA ASP A 464 -4.35 7.65 21.93
C ASP A 464 -5.72 8.36 21.87
N THR A 465 -5.97 9.21 22.85
CA THR A 465 -7.18 10.05 22.94
C THR A 465 -6.98 11.47 22.40
N THR A 466 -5.83 11.78 21.80
CA THR A 466 -5.44 13.14 21.43
C THR A 466 -5.73 13.51 19.96
N ARG A 467 -6.40 12.62 19.22
CA ARG A 467 -6.68 12.74 17.78
C ARG A 467 -8.13 12.43 17.45
N ILE A 468 -8.59 12.91 16.30
CA ILE A 468 -9.94 12.65 15.79
C ILE A 468 -10.00 11.21 15.28
N ILE A 469 -11.01 10.44 15.69
CA ILE A 469 -11.23 9.10 15.16
C ILE A 469 -12.23 9.17 14.01
N HIS A 470 -11.80 8.70 12.85
CA HIS A 470 -12.53 8.79 11.60
C HIS A 470 -13.01 7.42 11.10
N LEU A 471 -14.16 7.40 10.42
CA LEU A 471 -14.59 6.29 9.59
C LEU A 471 -15.12 6.78 8.26
N ARG A 472 -14.58 6.27 7.15
CA ARG A 472 -15.06 6.64 5.83
C ARG A 472 -16.09 5.64 5.31
N LYS A 473 -17.33 6.09 5.14
CA LYS A 473 -18.46 5.32 4.53
C LYS A 473 -18.56 3.89 5.08
N GLY A 474 -18.41 3.73 6.39
CA GLY A 474 -18.34 2.42 7.05
C GLY A 474 -19.26 2.27 8.25
N GLU A 475 -19.23 1.08 8.86
CA GLU A 475 -20.02 0.69 10.03
C GLU A 475 -19.22 -0.23 10.97
N ASN A 476 -19.76 -0.46 12.17
CA ASN A 476 -19.23 -1.39 13.18
C ASN A 476 -17.80 -1.06 13.65
N ALA A 477 -17.42 0.22 13.60
CA ALA A 477 -16.12 0.68 14.06
C ALA A 477 -16.11 1.02 15.56
N GLY A 478 -17.05 0.52 16.35
CA GLY A 478 -17.19 0.84 17.78
C GLY A 478 -17.82 2.21 18.05
N ASP A 479 -17.85 2.61 19.32
CA ASP A 479 -18.63 3.74 19.83
C ASP A 479 -17.90 5.09 19.80
N PHE A 480 -16.61 5.11 19.42
CA PHE A 480 -15.74 6.29 19.51
C PHE A 480 -15.43 6.92 18.14
N ILE A 481 -16.34 6.80 17.17
CA ILE A 481 -16.20 7.50 15.90
C ILE A 481 -16.74 8.91 16.04
N ASP A 482 -15.87 9.90 15.84
CA ASP A 482 -16.20 11.31 16.00
C ASP A 482 -16.42 12.01 14.65
N HIS A 483 -15.88 11.46 13.56
CA HIS A 483 -15.85 12.13 12.25
C HIS A 483 -16.09 11.16 11.10
N ASP A 484 -16.88 11.55 10.09
CA ASP A 484 -17.20 10.67 8.95
C ASP A 484 -17.25 11.43 7.60
N SER A 485 -17.85 10.79 6.59
CA SER A 485 -17.93 11.34 5.22
C SER A 485 -18.99 12.43 5.04
N ASP A 486 -19.95 12.57 5.97
CA ASP A 486 -20.89 13.71 5.98
C ASP A 486 -20.19 14.98 6.49
N ASN A 487 -19.08 14.85 7.26
CA ASN A 487 -18.23 15.97 7.66
C ASN A 487 -17.25 16.40 6.57
N LEU A 488 -16.48 15.45 6.01
CA LEU A 488 -15.56 15.67 4.89
C LEU A 488 -15.45 14.42 4.02
N ASP A 489 -15.96 14.48 2.78
CA ASP A 489 -15.73 13.39 1.82
C ASP A 489 -14.27 13.41 1.38
N LEU A 490 -13.51 12.40 1.82
CA LEU A 490 -12.08 12.26 1.54
C LEU A 490 -11.75 11.83 0.10
N GLU A 491 -12.74 11.81 -0.81
CA GLU A 491 -12.54 11.54 -2.23
C GLU A 491 -13.47 12.43 -3.06
N GLN A 492 -12.92 13.39 -3.79
CA GLN A 492 -13.62 14.32 -4.67
C GLN A 492 -12.93 14.38 -6.04
N LEU A 493 -13.59 14.99 -7.02
CA LEU A 493 -13.08 15.18 -8.38
C LEU A 493 -12.69 13.88 -9.11
N LEU A 494 -13.49 12.82 -8.92
CA LEU A 494 -13.26 11.48 -9.45
C LEU A 494 -13.44 11.41 -10.97
N ARG A 495 -12.42 11.72 -11.78
CA ARG A 495 -12.50 11.66 -13.25
C ARG A 495 -11.30 10.97 -13.90
N VAL A 496 -11.58 9.92 -14.67
CA VAL A 496 -10.61 9.14 -15.46
C VAL A 496 -10.15 9.97 -16.64
N THR A 497 -8.83 10.19 -16.75
CA THR A 497 -8.25 11.13 -17.73
C THR A 497 -6.92 10.61 -18.25
N VAL A 498 -6.76 10.58 -19.58
CA VAL A 498 -5.58 10.01 -20.25
C VAL A 498 -4.63 11.11 -20.67
N ARG A 499 -3.35 11.02 -20.26
CA ARG A 499 -2.32 11.97 -20.70
C ARG A 499 -2.10 11.82 -22.21
N GLY A 500 -2.09 12.95 -22.93
CA GLY A 500 -1.97 12.98 -24.40
C GLY A 500 -3.31 12.98 -25.13
N TRP A 501 -4.44 12.74 -24.44
CA TRP A 501 -5.77 13.08 -24.95
C TRP A 501 -6.10 14.53 -24.55
N GLU A 502 -5.43 15.48 -25.19
CA GLU A 502 -5.51 16.91 -24.84
C GLU A 502 -6.87 17.49 -25.23
N ILE A 503 -7.35 17.13 -26.44
CA ILE A 503 -8.61 17.60 -27.02
C ILE A 503 -9.40 16.46 -27.67
N ASP A 504 -10.66 16.73 -28.00
CA ASP A 504 -11.58 15.75 -28.61
C ASP A 504 -11.01 15.03 -29.85
N LYS A 505 -10.13 15.68 -30.62
CA LYS A 505 -9.50 15.11 -31.82
C LYS A 505 -8.36 14.10 -31.51
N ASP A 506 -7.85 14.07 -30.29
CA ASP A 506 -6.79 13.14 -29.87
C ASP A 506 -7.35 11.80 -29.39
N VAL A 507 -8.64 11.76 -29.08
CA VAL A 507 -9.33 10.57 -28.60
C VAL A 507 -9.58 9.63 -29.79
N PRO A 508 -9.34 8.31 -29.66
CA PRO A 508 -9.66 7.32 -30.69
C PRO A 508 -11.11 7.39 -31.17
N GLU A 509 -11.32 7.06 -32.45
CA GLU A 509 -12.64 7.11 -33.09
C GLU A 509 -13.67 6.24 -32.34
N GLY A 510 -14.89 6.76 -32.15
CA GLY A 510 -15.99 6.04 -31.50
C GLY A 510 -16.05 6.20 -29.97
N ILE A 511 -15.12 6.94 -29.38
CA ILE A 511 -15.07 7.22 -27.94
C ILE A 511 -15.69 8.59 -27.64
N ASN A 512 -16.35 8.73 -26.48
CA ASN A 512 -16.87 10.01 -26.02
C ASN A 512 -15.76 10.78 -25.28
N PRO A 513 -15.26 11.91 -25.80
CA PRO A 513 -14.19 12.68 -25.13
C PRO A 513 -14.64 13.40 -23.86
N ASN A 514 -15.95 13.52 -23.64
CA ASN A 514 -16.57 14.24 -22.54
C ASN A 514 -17.61 13.36 -21.82
N PRO A 515 -17.19 12.30 -21.11
CA PRO A 515 -18.12 11.46 -20.39
C PRO A 515 -18.82 12.24 -19.26
N LYS A 516 -19.95 11.71 -18.77
CA LYS A 516 -20.61 12.26 -17.57
C LYS A 516 -20.11 11.54 -16.32
N ASP A 517 -20.04 10.22 -16.41
CA ASP A 517 -19.53 9.33 -15.38
C ASP A 517 -18.03 9.54 -15.14
N GLY A 518 -17.64 9.51 -13.86
CA GLY A 518 -16.25 9.59 -13.42
C GLY A 518 -15.41 8.34 -13.69
N GLN A 519 -16.04 7.25 -14.15
CA GLN A 519 -15.38 5.97 -14.45
C GLN A 519 -15.05 5.75 -15.93
N TRP A 520 -15.37 6.73 -16.77
CA TRP A 520 -15.13 6.72 -18.21
C TRP A 520 -14.03 7.72 -18.54
N ALA A 521 -13.08 7.31 -19.38
CA ALA A 521 -11.94 8.12 -19.76
C ALA A 521 -12.35 9.30 -20.65
N GLY A 522 -11.97 10.51 -20.23
CA GLY A 522 -12.12 11.73 -21.01
C GLY A 522 -10.77 12.40 -21.30
N THR A 523 -10.85 13.59 -21.89
CA THR A 523 -9.69 14.42 -22.22
C THR A 523 -9.15 15.19 -21.01
N GLU A 524 -7.89 15.59 -21.06
CA GLU A 524 -7.27 16.46 -20.04
C GLU A 524 -7.98 17.80 -19.92
N LYS A 525 -8.38 18.38 -21.07
CA LYS A 525 -9.17 19.62 -21.13
C LYS A 525 -10.51 19.47 -20.41
N TRP A 526 -11.20 18.34 -20.58
CA TRP A 526 -12.47 18.07 -19.94
C TRP A 526 -12.34 17.97 -18.41
N GLN A 527 -11.34 17.23 -17.90
CA GLN A 527 -11.08 17.14 -16.46
C GLN A 527 -10.77 18.52 -15.87
N HIS A 528 -9.92 19.28 -16.55
CA HIS A 528 -9.56 20.64 -16.16
C HIS A 528 -10.79 21.54 -16.05
N ASP A 529 -11.63 21.59 -17.09
CA ASP A 529 -12.78 22.49 -17.14
C ASP A 529 -13.84 22.13 -16.08
N LEU A 530 -13.96 20.85 -15.74
CA LEU A 530 -14.93 20.37 -14.75
C LEU A 530 -14.45 20.49 -13.30
N ALA A 531 -13.14 20.57 -13.06
CA ALA A 531 -12.58 20.74 -11.72
C ALA A 531 -12.97 22.06 -11.04
N ILE A 532 -13.41 23.05 -11.82
CA ILE A 532 -13.85 24.39 -11.36
C ILE A 532 -15.36 24.59 -11.44
N VAL A 533 -16.12 23.53 -11.70
CA VAL A 533 -17.59 23.55 -11.76
C VAL A 533 -18.11 22.73 -10.60
N ARG A 534 -19.02 23.32 -9.81
CA ARG A 534 -19.74 22.62 -8.74
C ARG A 534 -20.41 21.38 -9.30
N ASP A 535 -20.10 20.21 -8.76
CA ASP A 535 -20.60 18.90 -9.23
C ASP A 535 -20.24 18.59 -10.69
N GLY A 536 -19.36 19.39 -11.31
CA GLY A 536 -18.85 19.18 -12.65
C GLY A 536 -17.93 17.98 -12.72
N SER A 537 -17.18 17.68 -11.65
CA SER A 537 -16.27 16.53 -11.56
C SER A 537 -16.80 15.42 -10.65
N VAL A 538 -18.04 14.99 -10.90
CA VAL A 538 -18.84 14.05 -10.09
C VAL A 538 -19.25 14.62 -8.73
N ARG A 539 -18.30 15.12 -7.95
CA ARG A 539 -18.51 15.76 -6.64
C ARG A 539 -17.32 16.64 -6.25
N GLY A 540 -17.59 17.72 -5.53
CA GLY A 540 -16.59 18.69 -5.08
C GLY A 540 -16.27 19.77 -6.12
N ILE A 541 -15.40 20.69 -5.72
CA ILE A 541 -14.83 21.75 -6.57
C ILE A 541 -13.41 22.04 -6.07
N LEU A 542 -12.48 22.39 -6.94
CA LEU A 542 -11.24 23.02 -6.50
C LEU A 542 -11.54 24.40 -5.90
N GLY A 543 -10.79 24.81 -4.87
CA GLY A 543 -10.95 26.09 -4.18
C GLY A 543 -11.59 25.99 -2.79
N ASP A 544 -12.49 25.03 -2.60
CA ASP A 544 -13.15 24.75 -1.32
C ASP A 544 -12.39 23.66 -0.54
N ASN A 545 -12.93 23.22 0.62
CA ASN A 545 -12.46 22.03 1.32
C ASN A 545 -12.56 20.82 0.37
N CYS A 546 -11.42 20.42 -0.20
CA CYS A 546 -11.36 19.46 -1.28
C CYS A 546 -10.29 18.41 -1.04
N MET A 547 -10.69 17.14 -1.13
CA MET A 547 -9.82 15.98 -1.02
C MET A 547 -9.86 15.17 -2.32
N THR A 548 -8.90 15.38 -3.21
CA THR A 548 -8.93 14.80 -4.55
C THR A 548 -8.56 13.32 -4.56
N TRP A 549 -9.19 12.53 -5.43
CA TRP A 549 -8.74 11.18 -5.76
C TRP A 549 -8.21 11.18 -7.20
N LEU A 550 -6.90 11.26 -7.41
CA LEU A 550 -5.78 11.17 -6.44
C LEU A 550 -4.51 11.87 -7.00
N TYR A 551 -3.35 11.73 -6.35
CA TYR A 551 -2.11 12.35 -6.81
C TYR A 551 -1.61 11.76 -8.13
N ASN A 552 -1.30 10.46 -8.13
CA ASN A 552 -0.75 9.75 -9.29
C ASN A 552 -1.70 8.67 -9.78
N ASP A 553 -1.68 8.43 -11.08
CA ASP A 553 -2.30 7.23 -11.61
C ASP A 553 -1.63 5.98 -11.05
N HIS A 554 -2.41 4.91 -10.91
CA HIS A 554 -1.93 3.66 -10.32
C HIS A 554 -2.66 2.43 -10.89
N GLY A 555 -2.10 1.23 -10.72
CA GLY A 555 -2.76 0.00 -11.15
C GLY A 555 -3.89 -0.38 -10.20
N ALA A 556 -4.97 -0.97 -10.74
CA ALA A 556 -6.09 -1.43 -9.92
C ALA A 556 -6.77 -2.64 -10.53
N ASP A 557 -7.25 -3.59 -9.71
CA ASP A 557 -8.13 -4.67 -10.13
C ASP A 557 -9.57 -4.15 -10.37
N ARG A 558 -9.66 -3.22 -11.31
CA ARG A 558 -10.90 -2.56 -11.71
C ARG A 558 -10.82 -2.18 -13.17
N GLU A 559 -11.92 -2.38 -13.88
CA GLU A 559 -12.07 -1.95 -15.27
C GLU A 559 -12.52 -0.49 -15.37
N TYR A 560 -11.76 0.34 -16.12
CA TYR A 560 -12.15 1.68 -16.51
C TYR A 560 -12.56 1.74 -17.98
N LYS A 561 -13.70 2.39 -18.25
CA LYS A 561 -14.28 2.42 -19.60
C LYS A 561 -13.64 3.48 -20.46
N GLN A 562 -13.54 3.20 -21.75
CA GLN A 562 -12.86 4.04 -22.74
C GLN A 562 -11.38 4.29 -22.44
N ALA A 563 -10.83 3.77 -21.35
CA ALA A 563 -9.42 3.91 -21.04
C ALA A 563 -8.60 3.01 -21.97
N PRO A 564 -7.35 3.39 -22.29
CA PRO A 564 -6.44 2.53 -23.03
C PRO A 564 -6.30 1.14 -22.42
N LEU A 565 -6.14 1.09 -21.11
CA LEU A 565 -5.96 -0.13 -20.33
C LEU A 565 -7.11 -0.27 -19.31
N LEU A 566 -7.65 -1.47 -19.18
CA LEU A 566 -8.76 -1.74 -18.26
C LEU A 566 -8.34 -1.55 -16.80
N HIS A 567 -7.21 -2.13 -16.40
CA HIS A 567 -6.80 -2.32 -15.00
C HIS A 567 -5.89 -1.21 -14.47
N THR A 568 -6.15 0.02 -14.92
CA THR A 568 -5.31 1.16 -14.58
C THR A 568 -6.17 2.37 -14.30
N ASN A 569 -6.04 2.95 -13.11
CA ASN A 569 -6.84 4.06 -12.63
C ASN A 569 -6.19 5.40 -13.02
N PRO A 570 -6.69 6.10 -14.06
CA PRO A 570 -6.02 7.27 -14.60
C PRO A 570 -6.64 8.58 -14.06
N LYS A 571 -7.00 8.61 -12.76
CA LYS A 571 -7.62 9.77 -12.11
C LYS A 571 -6.61 10.77 -11.52
N GLY A 572 -5.34 10.42 -11.53
CA GLY A 572 -4.24 11.19 -10.99
C GLY A 572 -4.05 12.55 -11.65
N TRP A 573 -3.50 13.49 -10.88
CA TRP A 573 -3.04 14.80 -11.33
C TRP A 573 -1.74 14.67 -12.13
N VAL A 574 -1.01 13.60 -11.86
CA VAL A 574 0.11 13.13 -12.66
C VAL A 574 -0.17 11.71 -13.17
N ASP A 575 0.45 11.34 -14.30
CA ASP A 575 0.42 9.95 -14.78
C ASP A 575 1.27 9.01 -13.90
N TYR A 576 1.35 7.73 -14.29
CA TYR A 576 2.12 6.71 -13.55
C TYR A 576 3.61 7.05 -13.40
N PHE A 577 4.16 7.82 -14.34
CA PHE A 577 5.55 8.26 -14.39
C PHE A 577 5.76 9.65 -13.79
N ARG A 578 4.75 10.17 -13.09
CA ARG A 578 4.73 11.48 -12.42
C ARG A 578 4.83 12.66 -13.40
N TYR A 579 4.34 12.51 -14.63
CA TYR A 579 4.19 13.66 -15.51
C TYR A 579 2.86 14.39 -15.26
N PRO A 580 2.87 15.73 -15.14
CA PRO A 580 1.68 16.54 -14.95
C PRO A 580 0.63 16.39 -16.04
N LYS A 581 -0.65 16.39 -15.63
CA LYS A 581 -1.83 16.61 -16.49
C LYS A 581 -2.34 18.05 -16.36
N TYR A 582 -3.30 18.47 -17.18
CA TYR A 582 -3.78 19.88 -17.14
C TYR A 582 -4.33 20.32 -15.77
N VAL A 583 -5.01 19.43 -15.05
CA VAL A 583 -5.54 19.72 -13.72
C VAL A 583 -4.43 20.04 -12.69
N TYR A 584 -3.21 19.52 -12.89
CA TYR A 584 -2.04 19.85 -12.07
C TYR A 584 -1.71 21.34 -12.17
N HIS A 585 -1.63 21.88 -13.39
CA HIS A 585 -1.25 23.28 -13.61
C HIS A 585 -2.33 24.26 -13.16
N LEU A 586 -3.61 23.87 -13.26
CA LEU A 586 -4.72 24.58 -12.65
C LEU A 586 -4.58 24.63 -11.13
N THR A 587 -4.32 23.48 -10.50
CA THR A 587 -4.15 23.35 -9.05
C THR A 587 -2.96 24.20 -8.57
N GLN A 588 -1.83 24.15 -9.28
CA GLN A 588 -0.66 24.98 -8.98
C GLN A 588 -0.97 26.47 -9.04
N ALA A 589 -1.65 26.94 -10.09
CA ALA A 589 -2.04 28.34 -10.23
C ALA A 589 -2.96 28.78 -9.08
N LEU A 590 -3.89 27.91 -8.67
CA LEU A 590 -4.88 28.20 -7.64
C LEU A 590 -4.32 28.22 -6.22
N TYR A 591 -3.50 27.23 -5.87
CA TYR A 591 -3.10 26.99 -4.47
C TYR A 591 -1.70 27.47 -4.11
N THR A 592 -0.86 27.81 -5.10
CA THR A 592 0.53 28.21 -4.84
C THR A 592 0.80 29.66 -5.19
N ASN A 593 1.89 30.19 -4.63
CA ASN A 593 2.46 31.47 -5.05
C ASN A 593 3.52 31.31 -6.16
N ILE A 594 3.83 30.09 -6.58
CA ILE A 594 4.75 29.82 -7.69
C ILE A 594 4.15 30.48 -8.94
N PRO A 595 4.90 31.37 -9.63
CA PRO A 595 4.43 31.99 -10.86
C PRO A 595 4.13 30.92 -11.91
N THR A 596 2.85 30.67 -12.16
CA THR A 596 2.39 29.67 -13.13
C THR A 596 1.96 30.38 -14.40
N ILE A 597 2.40 29.87 -15.54
CA ILE A 597 1.92 30.22 -16.87
C ILE A 597 1.91 28.92 -17.66
N PHE A 598 0.73 28.35 -17.90
CA PHE A 598 0.60 27.09 -18.63
C PHE A 598 -0.40 27.26 -19.76
N ILE A 599 0.03 26.98 -21.00
CA ILE A 599 -0.78 27.14 -22.21
C ILE A 599 -1.43 25.79 -22.50
N GLN A 600 -2.74 25.80 -22.78
CA GLN A 600 -3.51 24.65 -23.23
C GLN A 600 -4.10 24.91 -24.62
N PRO A 601 -4.05 23.91 -25.54
CA PRO A 601 -3.30 22.65 -25.40
C PRO A 601 -1.79 22.88 -25.22
N ASP A 602 -1.09 21.93 -24.61
CA ASP A 602 0.36 21.97 -24.36
C ASP A 602 1.16 21.49 -25.57
N THR A 603 0.48 21.26 -26.69
CA THR A 603 1.06 21.10 -28.02
C THR A 603 0.54 22.16 -29.01
N TRP A 604 1.45 22.67 -29.85
CA TRP A 604 1.11 23.57 -30.96
C TRP A 604 1.41 22.87 -32.29
N ARG A 605 0.37 22.21 -32.83
CA ARG A 605 0.51 21.22 -33.91
C ARG A 605 0.20 21.81 -35.29
N SER A 606 1.06 21.51 -36.27
CA SER A 606 0.93 21.98 -37.65
C SER A 606 -0.32 21.46 -38.38
N GLN A 607 -0.88 20.33 -37.95
CA GLN A 607 -2.12 19.78 -38.51
C GLN A 607 -3.34 20.72 -38.36
N PHE A 608 -3.27 21.69 -37.45
CA PHE A 608 -4.35 22.65 -37.22
C PHE A 608 -4.13 24.00 -37.91
N LEU A 609 -3.14 24.12 -38.79
CA LEU A 609 -2.83 25.37 -39.49
C LEU A 609 -4.06 25.96 -40.17
N GLY A 610 -4.32 27.24 -39.89
CA GLY A 610 -5.48 27.97 -40.42
C GLY A 610 -6.76 27.83 -39.61
N GLU A 611 -6.88 26.85 -38.71
CA GLU A 611 -8.03 26.73 -37.79
C GLU A 611 -8.02 27.87 -36.77
N ALA A 612 -9.20 28.24 -36.25
CA ALA A 612 -9.34 29.17 -35.13
C ALA A 612 -9.66 28.36 -33.86
N LYS A 613 -8.86 28.53 -32.81
CA LYS A 613 -8.98 27.76 -31.55
C LYS A 613 -9.06 28.68 -30.34
N THR A 614 -9.69 28.19 -29.28
CA THR A 614 -9.63 28.81 -27.95
C THR A 614 -8.35 28.36 -27.26
N ILE A 615 -7.50 29.31 -26.88
CA ILE A 615 -6.29 29.05 -26.11
C ILE A 615 -6.56 29.38 -24.66
N THR A 616 -6.34 28.40 -23.78
CA THR A 616 -6.50 28.60 -22.34
C THR A 616 -5.14 28.74 -21.70
N VAL A 617 -4.99 29.69 -20.78
CA VAL A 617 -3.76 29.88 -20.02
C VAL A 617 -4.07 29.87 -18.53
N ASN A 618 -3.56 28.89 -17.78
CA ASN A 618 -3.57 28.96 -16.32
C ASN A 618 -2.48 29.91 -15.88
N SER A 619 -2.83 30.96 -15.13
CA SER A 619 -1.82 31.85 -14.59
C SER A 619 -2.24 32.58 -13.34
N ASN A 620 -1.39 32.57 -12.32
CA ASN A 620 -1.51 33.37 -11.10
C ASN A 620 -0.59 34.60 -11.10
N CYS A 621 -0.19 35.07 -12.29
CA CYS A 621 0.52 36.33 -12.47
C CYS A 621 -0.46 37.51 -12.39
N ASP A 622 0.05 38.68 -11.98
CA ASP A 622 -0.74 39.93 -11.85
C ASP A 622 -1.28 40.40 -13.21
N SER A 623 -0.56 40.09 -14.28
CA SER A 623 -1.01 40.31 -15.65
C SER A 623 -0.42 39.29 -16.60
N LEU A 624 -1.11 39.09 -17.74
CA LEU A 624 -0.80 38.06 -18.71
C LEU A 624 -1.01 38.59 -20.14
N ALA A 625 -0.05 38.33 -21.02
CA ALA A 625 -0.13 38.60 -22.45
C ALA A 625 0.11 37.32 -23.24
N LEU A 626 -0.68 37.10 -24.29
CA LEU A 626 -0.48 36.00 -25.23
C LEU A 626 -0.04 36.54 -26.59
N TYR A 627 0.94 35.89 -27.20
CA TYR A 627 1.47 36.23 -28.52
C TYR A 627 1.48 35.00 -29.44
N SER A 628 1.32 35.24 -30.74
CA SER A 628 1.67 34.31 -31.82
C SER A 628 2.74 34.98 -32.67
N GLY A 629 3.94 34.40 -32.68
CA GLY A 629 5.13 35.05 -33.23
C GLY A 629 5.37 36.42 -32.59
N ARG A 630 5.25 37.50 -33.38
CA ARG A 630 5.39 38.89 -32.90
C ARG A 630 4.06 39.59 -32.62
N GLU A 631 2.94 38.96 -32.99
CA GLU A 631 1.61 39.55 -32.84
C GLU A 631 1.06 39.31 -31.44
N LYS A 632 0.62 40.38 -30.77
CA LYS A 632 -0.07 40.29 -29.49
C LYS A 632 -1.53 39.88 -29.73
N ILE A 633 -1.88 38.68 -29.29
CA ILE A 633 -3.25 38.14 -29.37
C ILE A 633 -4.15 38.80 -28.34
N GLY A 634 -3.65 39.02 -27.13
CA GLY A 634 -4.45 39.65 -26.07
C GLY A 634 -3.69 39.94 -24.80
N PHE A 635 -4.39 40.56 -23.86
CA PHE A 635 -3.91 40.90 -22.52
C PHE A 635 -5.03 40.65 -21.50
N LYS A 636 -4.70 40.09 -20.34
CA LYS A 636 -5.62 39.78 -19.24
C LYS A 636 -4.98 40.06 -17.89
N TYR A 637 -5.84 40.19 -16.88
CA TYR A 637 -5.47 40.29 -15.47
C TYR A 637 -6.03 39.06 -14.76
N PRO A 638 -5.24 37.98 -14.60
CA PRO A 638 -5.71 36.78 -13.94
C PRO A 638 -6.11 37.03 -12.48
N ASP A 639 -7.17 36.35 -12.03
CA ASP A 639 -7.63 36.43 -10.64
C ASP A 639 -8.25 35.10 -10.17
N SER A 640 -8.52 35.01 -8.86
CA SER A 640 -9.07 33.81 -8.22
C SER A 640 -10.55 33.58 -8.53
N THR A 641 -11.32 34.60 -8.91
CA THR A 641 -12.76 34.45 -9.24
C THR A 641 -12.95 33.64 -10.51
N SER A 642 -11.97 33.68 -11.43
CA SER A 642 -11.91 32.82 -12.61
C SER A 642 -11.06 31.57 -12.41
N PHE A 643 -10.71 31.21 -11.17
CA PHE A 643 -9.77 30.12 -10.85
C PHE A 643 -8.43 30.24 -11.59
N TYR A 644 -7.99 31.46 -11.91
CA TYR A 644 -6.79 31.73 -12.71
C TYR A 644 -6.82 31.14 -14.13
N VAL A 645 -8.00 30.81 -14.65
CA VAL A 645 -8.22 30.30 -16.02
C VAL A 645 -8.46 31.46 -16.99
N ASN A 646 -7.56 31.65 -17.96
CA ASN A 646 -7.61 32.77 -18.91
C ASN A 646 -7.83 32.26 -20.35
N ARG A 647 -9.02 32.46 -20.92
CA ARG A 647 -9.33 32.03 -22.30
C ARG A 647 -9.13 33.14 -23.33
N PHE A 648 -8.44 32.85 -24.43
CA PHE A 648 -8.29 33.70 -25.60
C PHE A 648 -9.04 33.04 -26.76
N GLU A 649 -10.11 33.67 -27.21
CA GLU A 649 -11.01 33.09 -28.21
C GLU A 649 -10.53 33.34 -29.65
N LYS A 650 -10.84 32.41 -30.56
CA LYS A 650 -10.62 32.54 -32.01
C LYS A 650 -9.16 32.84 -32.38
N VAL A 651 -8.19 32.30 -31.66
CA VAL A 651 -6.77 32.41 -31.98
C VAL A 651 -6.50 31.57 -33.23
N LYS A 652 -6.08 32.22 -34.31
CA LYS A 652 -5.75 31.54 -35.56
C LYS A 652 -4.43 30.79 -35.41
N VAL A 653 -4.42 29.49 -35.71
CA VAL A 653 -3.20 28.67 -35.71
C VAL A 653 -2.34 29.07 -36.92
N LYS A 654 -1.14 29.58 -36.65
CA LYS A 654 -0.13 29.98 -37.65
C LYS A 654 1.12 29.13 -37.48
N ASN A 655 1.95 29.08 -38.52
CA ASN A 655 3.26 28.41 -38.47
C ASN A 655 4.29 29.27 -37.69
N GLU A 656 3.95 29.59 -36.44
CA GLU A 656 4.69 30.47 -35.53
C GLU A 656 4.48 29.96 -34.10
N ASP A 657 5.47 30.18 -33.23
CA ASP A 657 5.39 29.80 -31.82
C ASP A 657 4.31 30.60 -31.08
N LEU A 658 3.70 29.96 -30.07
CA LEU A 658 2.94 30.68 -29.05
C LEU A 658 3.85 31.08 -27.89
N LEU A 659 3.61 32.26 -27.35
CA LEU A 659 4.31 32.76 -26.18
C LEU A 659 3.32 33.42 -25.22
N ALA A 660 3.20 32.87 -24.03
CA ALA A 660 2.51 33.51 -22.92
C ALA A 660 3.54 34.19 -22.01
N ILE A 661 3.33 35.46 -21.72
CA ILE A 661 4.18 36.27 -20.85
C ILE A 661 3.34 36.76 -19.67
N GLY A 662 3.74 36.39 -18.47
CA GLY A 662 3.11 36.85 -17.23
C GLY A 662 4.05 37.72 -16.43
N TRP A 663 3.48 38.68 -15.70
CA TRP A 663 4.22 39.51 -14.75
C TRP A 663 3.67 39.27 -13.34
N LYS A 664 4.54 38.89 -12.41
CA LYS A 664 4.21 38.72 -10.99
C LYS A 664 5.20 39.50 -10.15
N ASN A 665 4.72 40.42 -9.33
CA ASN A 665 5.55 41.34 -8.53
C ASN A 665 6.62 42.06 -9.36
N GLY A 666 6.22 42.55 -10.55
CA GLY A 666 7.11 43.25 -11.49
C GLY A 666 8.14 42.36 -12.22
N LYS A 667 8.19 41.05 -11.93
CA LYS A 667 9.08 40.11 -12.62
C LYS A 667 8.36 39.38 -13.75
N LYS A 668 9.02 39.27 -14.90
CA LYS A 668 8.55 38.57 -16.10
C LYS A 668 8.79 37.06 -15.99
N TYR A 669 7.79 36.29 -16.42
CA TYR A 669 7.81 34.84 -16.56
C TYR A 669 7.23 34.49 -17.94
N GLU A 670 7.70 33.39 -18.53
CA GLU A 670 7.32 33.02 -19.90
C GLU A 670 7.02 31.53 -19.99
N HIS A 671 6.02 31.19 -20.79
CA HIS A 671 5.81 29.84 -21.29
C HIS A 671 5.74 29.90 -22.80
N LYS A 672 6.72 29.26 -23.45
CA LYS A 672 6.85 29.21 -24.90
C LYS A 672 6.42 27.85 -25.38
N LEU A 673 5.51 27.83 -26.34
CA LEU A 673 5.03 26.61 -26.98
C LEU A 673 5.40 26.64 -28.47
N PRO A 674 6.47 25.92 -28.87
CA PRO A 674 6.95 25.96 -30.25
C PRO A 674 6.00 25.25 -31.21
N MET A 675 5.94 25.71 -32.46
CA MET A 675 5.31 24.96 -33.54
C MET A 675 6.23 23.81 -33.95
N THR A 676 6.02 22.63 -33.36
CA THR A 676 6.88 21.46 -33.56
C THR A 676 6.62 20.79 -34.90
N SER A 677 7.68 20.34 -35.58
CA SER A 677 7.54 19.39 -36.71
C SER A 677 7.60 17.94 -36.22
N GLU A 678 7.64 16.99 -37.15
CA GLU A 678 7.85 15.58 -36.81
C GLU A 678 9.12 15.36 -36.00
N ILE A 679 9.06 14.43 -35.06
CA ILE A 679 10.20 13.91 -34.31
C ILE A 679 11.28 13.37 -35.26
N LYS A 680 12.55 13.65 -34.95
CA LYS A 680 13.73 13.20 -35.71
C LYS A 680 14.82 12.57 -34.82
N SER A 681 14.88 12.92 -33.55
CA SER A 681 15.91 12.38 -32.63
C SER A 681 15.36 12.09 -31.24
N LEU A 682 16.03 11.17 -30.54
CA LEU A 682 15.78 10.84 -29.14
C LEU A 682 16.96 11.29 -28.29
N ARG A 683 16.71 11.79 -27.08
CA ARG A 683 17.76 12.07 -26.09
C ARG A 683 17.44 11.43 -24.75
N LEU A 684 18.48 10.91 -24.10
CA LEU A 684 18.40 10.32 -22.76
C LEU A 684 18.89 11.31 -21.71
N ILE A 685 18.11 11.47 -20.65
CA ILE A 685 18.39 12.36 -19.53
C ILE A 685 18.38 11.51 -18.25
N PRO A 686 19.55 11.11 -17.73
CA PRO A 686 19.60 10.39 -16.46
C PRO A 686 19.24 11.33 -15.31
N GLU A 687 18.41 10.84 -14.38
CA GLU A 687 18.10 11.56 -13.13
C GLU A 687 19.37 11.87 -12.33
N LYS A 688 20.30 10.90 -12.32
CA LYS A 688 21.60 11.01 -11.68
C LYS A 688 22.67 10.45 -12.63
N THR A 689 23.77 11.19 -12.77
CA THR A 689 24.95 10.71 -13.50
C THR A 689 25.89 9.90 -12.62
N MET A 690 25.67 9.89 -11.31
CA MET A 690 26.44 9.11 -10.33
C MET A 690 25.49 8.54 -9.28
N VAL A 691 25.60 7.24 -9.02
CA VAL A 691 24.78 6.51 -8.04
C VAL A 691 25.66 5.59 -7.20
N ASP A 692 25.17 5.14 -6.04
CA ASP A 692 25.87 4.09 -5.31
C ASP A 692 25.75 2.73 -6.02
N ASN A 693 26.67 1.83 -5.71
CA ASN A 693 26.76 0.52 -6.35
C ASN A 693 25.91 -0.56 -5.70
N SER A 694 24.98 -0.24 -4.81
CA SER A 694 24.19 -1.26 -4.11
C SER A 694 23.07 -1.82 -4.98
N LEU A 695 22.67 -3.06 -4.71
CA LEU A 695 21.53 -3.69 -5.38
C LEU A 695 20.19 -3.06 -5.02
N SER A 696 20.11 -2.24 -3.98
CA SER A 696 18.91 -1.45 -3.63
C SER A 696 18.80 -0.17 -4.46
N GLN A 697 19.86 0.25 -5.13
CA GLN A 697 19.92 1.52 -5.83
C GLN A 697 19.30 1.40 -7.23
N VAL A 698 18.20 2.14 -7.44
CA VAL A 698 17.51 2.31 -8.72
C VAL A 698 17.49 3.79 -9.09
N THR A 699 17.70 4.10 -10.37
CA THR A 699 17.65 5.47 -10.90
C THR A 699 16.81 5.53 -12.17
N LEU A 700 16.21 6.68 -12.43
CA LEU A 700 15.41 6.92 -13.63
C LEU A 700 16.28 7.47 -14.77
N VAL A 701 15.95 7.08 -16.00
CA VAL A 701 16.48 7.68 -17.23
C VAL A 701 15.29 8.08 -18.10
N GLU A 702 15.09 9.38 -18.27
CA GLU A 702 14.03 9.93 -19.12
C GLU A 702 14.47 9.89 -20.58
N VAL A 703 13.54 9.54 -21.48
CA VAL A 703 13.68 9.73 -22.93
C VAL A 703 12.76 10.84 -23.40
N LYS A 704 13.32 11.76 -24.20
CA LYS A 704 12.63 12.86 -24.86
C LYS A 704 12.81 12.80 -26.37
N GLY A 705 11.77 13.17 -27.10
CA GLY A 705 11.80 13.29 -28.56
C GLY A 705 12.01 14.73 -29.00
N TYR A 706 12.82 14.93 -30.06
CA TYR A 706 13.09 16.25 -30.62
C TYR A 706 12.90 16.28 -32.13
N ASP A 707 12.39 17.39 -32.64
CA ASP A 707 12.27 17.65 -34.07
C ASP A 707 13.62 18.09 -34.71
N ALA A 708 13.62 18.33 -36.02
CA ALA A 708 14.82 18.75 -36.77
C ALA A 708 15.38 20.11 -36.32
N HIS A 709 14.59 20.93 -35.64
CA HIS A 709 14.98 22.25 -35.13
C HIS A 709 15.42 22.19 -33.66
N GLY A 710 15.39 21.00 -33.04
CA GLY A 710 15.75 20.80 -31.64
C GLY A 710 14.66 21.19 -30.64
N ASN A 711 13.39 21.33 -31.08
CA ASN A 711 12.26 21.50 -30.18
C ASN A 711 11.80 20.14 -29.65
N GLU A 712 11.43 20.08 -28.36
CA GLU A 712 10.84 18.87 -27.77
C GLU A 712 9.45 18.61 -28.37
N VAL A 713 9.21 17.38 -28.83
CA VAL A 713 7.92 16.93 -29.36
C VAL A 713 7.20 16.13 -28.29
N LEU A 714 6.25 16.79 -27.62
CA LEU A 714 5.44 16.19 -26.56
C LEU A 714 4.39 15.23 -27.13
N HIS A 715 4.01 14.24 -26.32
CA HIS A 715 2.99 13.23 -26.58
C HIS A 715 3.22 12.35 -27.82
N ALA A 716 4.39 12.45 -28.45
CA ALA A 716 4.79 11.53 -29.51
C ALA A 716 4.90 10.10 -28.97
N SER A 717 4.48 9.13 -29.77
CA SER A 717 4.32 7.74 -29.37
C SER A 717 5.13 6.75 -30.24
N PRO A 718 6.44 6.99 -30.51
CA PRO A 718 7.24 6.05 -31.27
C PRO A 718 7.47 4.74 -30.49
N ASP A 719 7.62 3.63 -31.20
CA ASP A 719 8.12 2.40 -30.60
C ASP A 719 9.59 2.60 -30.16
N LEU A 720 9.90 2.27 -28.91
CA LEU A 720 11.24 2.44 -28.36
C LEU A 720 11.86 1.09 -28.01
N LYS A 721 13.14 0.93 -28.32
CA LYS A 721 13.97 -0.21 -27.91
C LYS A 721 15.17 0.27 -27.09
N TRP A 722 15.27 -0.20 -25.87
CA TRP A 722 16.33 0.08 -24.93
C TRP A 722 17.40 -1.00 -24.98
N SER A 723 18.65 -0.59 -24.82
CA SER A 723 19.78 -1.49 -24.57
C SER A 723 20.67 -0.91 -23.49
N ILE A 724 21.23 -1.80 -22.68
CA ILE A 724 22.09 -1.46 -21.54
C ILE A 724 23.36 -2.30 -21.59
N SER A 725 24.48 -1.72 -21.18
CA SER A 725 25.74 -2.43 -20.97
C SER A 725 26.52 -1.84 -19.79
N GLY A 726 27.45 -2.63 -19.24
CA GLY A 726 28.25 -2.25 -18.07
C GLY A 726 27.64 -2.70 -16.75
N GLU A 727 27.88 -1.96 -15.67
CA GLU A 727 27.60 -2.37 -14.28
C GLU A 727 26.15 -2.10 -13.82
N GLY A 728 25.18 -2.46 -14.66
CA GLY A 728 23.75 -2.30 -14.35
C GLY A 728 22.82 -3.07 -15.28
N SER A 729 21.54 -3.14 -14.88
CA SER A 729 20.47 -3.83 -15.61
C SER A 729 19.21 -2.96 -15.72
N LEU A 730 18.39 -3.24 -16.73
CA LEU A 730 17.07 -2.63 -16.85
C LEU A 730 16.11 -3.27 -15.86
N VAL A 731 15.42 -2.44 -15.09
CA VAL A 731 14.27 -2.83 -14.25
C VAL A 731 12.97 -2.80 -15.05
N THR A 732 12.98 -2.04 -16.15
CA THR A 732 11.88 -1.90 -17.12
C THR A 732 12.03 -2.83 -18.31
N PRO A 733 10.96 -3.08 -19.09
CA PRO A 733 11.02 -3.79 -20.36
C PRO A 733 12.02 -3.18 -21.36
N GLU A 734 12.58 -4.02 -22.22
CA GLU A 734 13.48 -3.56 -23.29
C GLU A 734 12.73 -2.81 -24.39
N THR A 735 11.44 -3.09 -24.60
CA THR A 735 10.65 -2.49 -25.67
C THR A 735 9.45 -1.77 -25.08
N TYR A 736 9.20 -0.56 -25.57
CA TYR A 736 8.01 0.24 -25.28
C TYR A 736 7.20 0.44 -26.56
N ILE A 737 5.96 -0.02 -26.54
CA ILE A 737 4.98 0.20 -27.61
C ILE A 737 3.88 1.05 -27.01
N SER A 738 3.42 2.06 -27.76
CA SER A 738 2.41 2.97 -27.26
C SER A 738 1.03 2.34 -27.21
N ASP A 739 0.43 2.36 -26.03
CA ASP A 739 -0.94 1.90 -25.81
C ASP A 739 -1.97 3.02 -26.00
N ILE A 740 -1.55 4.26 -26.34
CA ILE A 740 -2.44 5.44 -26.34
C ILE A 740 -3.67 5.32 -27.25
N ASN A 741 -3.59 4.47 -28.28
CA ASN A 741 -4.68 4.18 -29.23
C ASN A 741 -5.38 2.85 -28.99
N LEU A 742 -4.91 2.06 -28.01
CA LEU A 742 -5.66 0.89 -27.55
C LEU A 742 -6.90 1.37 -26.79
N ILE A 743 -7.90 0.50 -26.71
CA ILE A 743 -9.14 0.77 -25.98
C ILE A 743 -9.52 -0.50 -25.22
N GLU A 744 -9.68 -0.35 -23.89
CA GLU A 744 -10.14 -1.41 -22.99
C GLU A 744 -9.35 -2.71 -23.15
N THR A 745 -8.03 -2.61 -23.38
CA THR A 745 -7.17 -3.80 -23.45
C THR A 745 -6.73 -4.22 -22.06
N LYS A 746 -6.48 -5.52 -21.90
CA LYS A 746 -5.95 -6.09 -20.65
C LYS A 746 -4.46 -5.84 -20.48
N ASN A 747 -3.70 -5.89 -21.58
CA ASN A 747 -2.23 -5.85 -21.59
C ASN A 747 -1.68 -4.53 -22.13
N GLY A 748 -0.60 -4.02 -21.51
CA GLY A 748 0.13 -2.81 -21.94
C GLY A 748 1.32 -2.44 -21.06
N LEU A 749 1.88 -1.24 -21.27
CA LEU A 749 3.00 -0.59 -20.58
C LEU A 749 2.61 0.75 -19.92
N GLY A 750 1.31 0.99 -19.75
CA GLY A 750 0.73 2.31 -19.49
C GLY A 750 0.50 3.02 -20.82
N TYR A 751 -0.32 4.07 -20.89
CA TYR A 751 -0.68 4.76 -22.14
C TYR A 751 0.51 5.54 -22.78
N THR A 752 1.64 4.86 -23.01
CA THR A 752 3.00 5.41 -23.13
C THR A 752 3.14 6.44 -24.25
N VAL A 753 3.41 7.67 -23.85
CA VAL A 753 3.70 8.81 -24.73
C VAL A 753 4.91 9.58 -24.19
N LEU A 754 5.71 10.17 -25.07
CA LEU A 754 6.90 10.93 -24.69
C LEU A 754 6.52 12.22 -23.94
N PRO A 755 7.31 12.65 -22.94
CA PRO A 755 8.47 11.95 -22.38
C PRO A 755 8.07 10.73 -21.52
N ILE A 756 8.94 9.72 -21.44
CA ILE A 756 8.75 8.52 -20.59
C ILE A 756 10.06 8.13 -19.91
N LYS A 757 10.01 7.30 -18.87
CA LYS A 757 11.19 6.91 -18.07
C LYS A 757 11.44 5.40 -18.14
N ALA A 758 12.71 5.05 -18.33
CA ALA A 758 13.25 3.72 -18.04
C ALA A 758 13.90 3.71 -16.65
N MET A 759 14.04 2.51 -16.08
CA MET A 759 14.64 2.33 -14.76
C MET A 759 15.87 1.45 -14.85
N VAL A 760 16.89 1.83 -14.10
CA VAL A 760 18.20 1.20 -14.10
C VAL A 760 18.61 0.85 -12.68
N ARG A 761 19.01 -0.41 -12.47
CA ARG A 761 19.56 -0.88 -11.20
C ARG A 761 21.06 -1.13 -11.33
N SER A 762 21.81 -0.81 -10.27
CA SER A 762 23.23 -1.16 -10.21
C SER A 762 23.45 -2.67 -10.10
N SER A 763 24.57 -3.18 -10.61
CA SER A 763 24.96 -4.60 -10.53
C SER A 763 25.49 -5.05 -9.17
N GLY A 764 25.64 -4.16 -8.17
CA GLY A 764 26.41 -4.46 -6.95
C GLY A 764 27.88 -4.04 -7.05
N LYS A 765 28.35 -3.60 -8.22
CA LYS A 765 29.76 -3.27 -8.51
C LYS A 765 29.93 -1.83 -8.96
N SER A 766 31.08 -1.27 -8.66
CA SER A 766 31.48 0.06 -9.14
C SER A 766 31.94 -0.02 -10.59
N GLY A 767 31.56 0.97 -11.39
CA GLY A 767 31.89 1.04 -12.81
C GLY A 767 30.90 1.92 -13.57
N LYS A 768 30.87 1.75 -14.88
CA LYS A 768 30.04 2.56 -15.78
C LYS A 768 28.85 1.77 -16.29
N ILE A 769 27.69 2.39 -16.32
CA ILE A 769 26.48 1.91 -16.99
C ILE A 769 26.27 2.77 -18.23
N THR A 770 26.09 2.14 -19.40
CA THR A 770 25.77 2.83 -20.65
C THR A 770 24.41 2.40 -21.15
N LEU A 771 23.54 3.37 -21.42
CA LEU A 771 22.20 3.15 -21.98
C LEU A 771 22.10 3.72 -23.38
N LYS A 772 21.35 3.04 -24.23
CA LYS A 772 20.96 3.48 -25.56
C LYS A 772 19.49 3.22 -25.79
N VAL A 773 18.79 4.16 -26.42
CA VAL A 773 17.40 4.03 -26.87
C VAL A 773 17.32 4.25 -28.38
N GLU A 774 16.57 3.38 -29.07
CA GLU A 774 16.44 3.38 -30.52
C GLU A 774 14.97 3.30 -30.93
N SER A 775 14.65 3.89 -32.07
CA SER A 775 13.36 3.78 -32.72
C SER A 775 13.54 3.83 -34.25
N PRO A 776 12.79 3.05 -35.04
CA PRO A 776 12.93 3.07 -36.50
C PRO A 776 12.78 4.48 -37.09
N GLY A 777 13.79 4.92 -37.84
CA GLY A 777 13.78 6.23 -38.51
C GLY A 777 14.15 7.43 -37.64
N LEU A 778 14.46 7.24 -36.36
CA LEU A 778 14.92 8.30 -35.45
C LEU A 778 16.41 8.15 -35.12
N GLU A 779 17.10 9.27 -34.90
CA GLU A 779 18.44 9.27 -34.32
C GLU A 779 18.37 8.78 -32.86
N SER A 780 19.21 7.78 -32.53
CA SER A 780 19.22 7.14 -31.21
C SER A 780 19.77 8.04 -30.11
N GLY A 781 19.23 7.92 -28.89
CA GLY A 781 19.78 8.58 -27.71
C GLY A 781 20.74 7.67 -26.93
N THR A 782 21.79 8.24 -26.33
CA THR A 782 22.70 7.52 -25.42
C THR A 782 23.00 8.34 -24.17
N CYS A 783 23.22 7.67 -23.03
CA CYS A 783 23.74 8.30 -21.83
C CYS A 783 24.62 7.33 -21.02
N SER A 784 25.28 7.85 -19.99
CA SER A 784 26.08 7.04 -19.07
C SER A 784 25.87 7.46 -17.62
N ILE A 785 25.98 6.49 -16.71
CA ILE A 785 25.85 6.64 -15.27
C ILE A 785 27.03 5.93 -14.62
N GLU A 786 27.71 6.58 -13.67
CA GLU A 786 28.79 5.98 -12.89
C GLU A 786 28.26 5.41 -11.57
N THR A 787 28.71 4.21 -11.19
CA THR A 787 28.39 3.57 -9.91
C THR A 787 29.62 3.58 -9.01
N GLN A 788 29.46 3.99 -7.75
CA GLN A 788 30.55 4.03 -6.78
C GLN A 788 30.19 3.33 -5.47
N ALA A 789 31.20 2.81 -4.77
CA ALA A 789 30.98 2.26 -3.44
C ALA A 789 30.45 3.36 -2.51
N ARG A 790 29.41 3.03 -1.75
CA ARG A 790 28.97 3.88 -0.64
C ARG A 790 30.10 3.98 0.39
N GLU A 791 30.25 5.13 1.06
CA GLU A 791 31.14 5.19 2.23
C GLU A 791 30.73 4.08 3.21
N ASN A 792 31.69 3.25 3.64
CA ASN A 792 31.43 2.09 4.48
C ASN A 792 30.66 2.53 5.73
N GLU A 793 29.46 1.96 5.94
CA GLU A 793 28.89 1.92 7.29
C GLU A 793 29.91 1.19 8.16
N ARG A 794 30.43 1.87 9.20
CA ARG A 794 31.39 1.27 10.13
C ARG A 794 30.79 -0.06 10.63
N SER A 795 31.51 -1.17 10.46
CA SER A 795 31.08 -2.45 11.03
C SER A 795 31.21 -2.35 12.56
N LEU A 796 30.11 -2.00 13.23
CA LEU A 796 30.01 -1.92 14.68
C LEU A 796 29.81 -3.33 15.29
N GLY A 797 30.53 -4.33 14.78
CA GLY A 797 30.40 -5.74 15.15
C GLY A 797 29.19 -6.47 14.55
N VAL A 798 28.61 -5.90 13.50
CA VAL A 798 27.65 -6.57 12.63
C VAL A 798 28.29 -6.61 11.25
N ILE A 799 28.52 -7.81 10.73
CA ILE A 799 29.17 -8.04 9.45
C ILE A 799 28.14 -8.69 8.53
N GLN A 800 27.78 -7.99 7.45
CA GLN A 800 26.90 -8.54 6.43
C GLN A 800 27.75 -9.26 5.39
N ASN A 801 27.51 -10.54 5.19
CA ASN A 801 28.30 -11.31 4.23
C ASN A 801 27.81 -10.96 2.82
N LYS A 802 28.74 -10.62 1.93
CA LYS A 802 28.44 -10.43 0.52
C LYS A 802 28.12 -11.77 -0.12
N ILE A 803 27.18 -11.77 -1.06
CA ILE A 803 26.88 -12.94 -1.86
C ILE A 803 27.92 -13.05 -2.98
N GLU A 804 28.72 -14.12 -2.99
CA GLU A 804 29.74 -14.39 -4.02
C GLU A 804 29.18 -15.30 -5.14
N GLY A 805 28.96 -14.81 -6.36
CA GLY A 805 28.53 -15.63 -7.51
C GLY A 805 27.55 -14.94 -8.48
N ASN A 806 27.28 -15.55 -9.65
CA ASN A 806 26.34 -15.05 -10.67
C ASN A 806 24.90 -15.54 -10.42
N TYR A 807 24.35 -15.25 -9.23
CA TYR A 807 23.01 -15.67 -8.81
C TYR A 807 21.92 -14.73 -9.34
N ILE A 808 21.52 -14.90 -10.61
CA ILE A 808 20.61 -13.97 -11.31
C ILE A 808 19.57 -14.67 -12.22
N SER A 809 19.23 -15.94 -12.00
CA SER A 809 18.17 -16.54 -12.81
C SER A 809 16.82 -15.95 -12.44
N LYS A 810 16.21 -15.21 -13.39
CA LYS A 810 14.83 -14.73 -13.28
C LYS A 810 13.88 -15.88 -12.89
N ILE A 811 12.91 -15.57 -12.05
CA ILE A 811 11.88 -16.50 -11.63
C ILE A 811 10.94 -16.73 -12.80
N LYS A 812 10.95 -17.97 -13.31
CA LYS A 812 10.05 -18.35 -14.41
C LYS A 812 8.69 -18.73 -13.86
N LYS A 813 7.66 -18.14 -14.42
CA LYS A 813 6.27 -18.55 -14.18
C LYS A 813 6.08 -20.02 -14.61
N GLN A 814 5.35 -20.78 -13.80
CA GLN A 814 4.95 -22.14 -14.16
C GLN A 814 3.80 -22.08 -15.17
N SER A 815 4.03 -22.59 -16.39
CA SER A 815 3.10 -22.47 -17.52
C SER A 815 1.77 -23.22 -17.34
N ASN A 816 1.71 -24.18 -16.42
CA ASN A 816 0.54 -24.99 -16.10
C ASN A 816 -0.30 -24.44 -14.92
N TRP A 817 0.02 -23.26 -14.38
CA TRP A 817 -0.71 -22.68 -13.25
C TRP A 817 -2.15 -22.21 -13.59
N PHE A 818 -2.48 -22.07 -14.87
CA PHE A 818 -3.73 -21.43 -15.30
C PHE A 818 -4.97 -22.25 -14.89
N VAL A 819 -5.72 -21.76 -13.89
CA VAL A 819 -7.06 -22.28 -13.57
C VAL A 819 -8.07 -21.38 -14.25
N LYS A 820 -8.54 -21.81 -15.42
CA LYS A 820 -9.67 -21.16 -16.09
C LYS A 820 -10.95 -21.57 -15.34
N SER A 821 -11.56 -20.67 -14.58
CA SER A 821 -12.91 -20.89 -14.07
C SER A 821 -13.90 -20.51 -15.17
N ASP A 822 -14.72 -21.45 -15.65
CA ASP A 822 -15.90 -21.14 -16.46
C ASP A 822 -16.90 -20.37 -15.59
N ARG A 823 -16.72 -19.05 -15.47
CA ARG A 823 -17.65 -18.17 -14.74
C ARG A 823 -18.92 -17.96 -15.54
N LEU A 824 -20.05 -18.03 -14.85
CA LEU A 824 -21.37 -17.76 -15.41
C LEU A 824 -21.69 -16.27 -15.28
N GLU A 825 -21.19 -15.46 -16.20
CA GLU A 825 -21.43 -14.01 -16.20
C GLU A 825 -22.75 -13.67 -16.93
N GLU A 826 -23.88 -13.87 -16.26
CA GLU A 826 -25.22 -13.70 -16.85
C GLU A 826 -25.89 -12.33 -16.56
N ILE A 827 -25.32 -11.51 -15.68
CA ILE A 827 -25.86 -10.21 -15.25
C ILE A 827 -24.99 -9.06 -15.78
N GLU A 828 -25.61 -8.10 -16.44
CA GLU A 828 -24.93 -6.89 -16.87
C GLU A 828 -24.41 -6.09 -15.67
N LYS A 829 -23.10 -5.80 -15.67
CA LYS A 829 -22.47 -4.88 -14.73
C LYS A 829 -23.16 -3.52 -14.79
N VAL A 830 -23.35 -2.90 -13.63
CA VAL A 830 -23.86 -1.53 -13.56
C VAL A 830 -22.71 -0.58 -13.84
N ARG A 831 -22.86 0.30 -14.83
CA ARG A 831 -21.79 1.19 -15.26
C ARG A 831 -21.75 2.49 -14.48
N GLU A 832 -22.91 3.04 -14.13
CA GLU A 832 -23.07 4.31 -13.43
C GLU A 832 -23.81 4.11 -12.11
N ASN A 833 -23.59 5.00 -11.14
CA ASN A 833 -24.40 4.99 -9.91
C ASN A 833 -25.89 5.16 -10.26
N VAL A 834 -26.75 4.36 -9.66
CA VAL A 834 -28.20 4.41 -9.92
C VAL A 834 -28.90 5.04 -8.72
N GLN A 835 -29.61 6.15 -8.96
CA GLN A 835 -30.42 6.80 -7.93
C GLN A 835 -31.82 6.17 -7.88
N PHE A 836 -32.12 5.53 -6.75
CA PHE A 836 -33.46 5.12 -6.35
C PHE A 836 -34.15 6.23 -5.54
N PRO A 837 -35.50 6.24 -5.43
CA PRO A 837 -36.19 7.20 -4.57
C PRO A 837 -35.66 7.14 -3.14
N LYS A 838 -35.46 8.30 -2.51
CA LYS A 838 -34.89 8.40 -1.16
C LYS A 838 -35.92 8.01 -0.09
N GLY A 839 -35.44 7.51 1.06
CA GLY A 839 -36.28 7.24 2.23
C GLY A 839 -37.23 6.05 2.08
N LEU A 840 -36.98 5.14 1.14
CA LEU A 840 -37.77 3.91 1.01
C LEU A 840 -37.32 2.88 2.06
N GLU A 841 -38.24 2.00 2.45
CA GLU A 841 -37.89 0.81 3.22
C GLU A 841 -36.96 -0.12 2.41
N LYS A 842 -36.03 -0.79 3.10
CA LYS A 842 -35.09 -1.75 2.49
C LYS A 842 -35.79 -2.78 1.58
N LYS A 843 -36.97 -3.26 1.98
CA LYS A 843 -37.77 -4.22 1.20
C LYS A 843 -38.19 -3.67 -0.16
N THR A 844 -38.50 -2.38 -0.24
CA THR A 844 -38.84 -1.71 -1.49
C THR A 844 -37.61 -1.53 -2.37
N TYR A 845 -36.43 -1.27 -1.79
CA TYR A 845 -35.17 -1.28 -2.55
C TYR A 845 -34.84 -2.66 -3.12
N GLN A 846 -35.03 -3.74 -2.35
CA GLN A 846 -34.84 -5.13 -2.84
C GLN A 846 -35.71 -5.41 -4.08
N GLN A 847 -37.00 -5.07 -4.02
CA GLN A 847 -37.94 -5.27 -5.13
C GLN A 847 -37.54 -4.43 -6.35
N SER A 848 -37.21 -3.16 -6.13
CA SER A 848 -36.81 -2.24 -7.19
C SER A 848 -35.50 -2.66 -7.86
N LEU A 849 -34.53 -3.12 -7.08
CA LEU A 849 -33.26 -3.61 -7.60
C LEU A 849 -33.43 -4.93 -8.36
N LYS A 850 -34.20 -5.89 -7.83
CA LYS A 850 -34.49 -7.14 -8.55
C LYS A 850 -35.17 -6.86 -9.90
N LYS A 851 -36.13 -5.93 -9.90
CA LYS A 851 -36.77 -5.46 -11.14
C LYS A 851 -35.75 -4.87 -12.11
N LEU A 852 -34.88 -3.97 -11.65
CA LEU A 852 -33.82 -3.39 -12.47
C LEU A 852 -32.90 -4.45 -13.09
N ILE A 853 -32.47 -5.46 -12.31
CA ILE A 853 -31.63 -6.55 -12.78
C ILE A 853 -32.33 -7.34 -13.90
N LEU A 854 -33.60 -7.72 -13.70
CA LEU A 854 -34.38 -8.47 -14.68
C LEU A 854 -34.65 -7.66 -15.95
N GLU A 855 -34.93 -6.37 -15.82
CA GLU A 855 -35.15 -5.47 -16.96
C GLU A 855 -33.90 -5.32 -17.83
N ARG A 856 -32.71 -5.27 -17.21
CA ARG A 856 -31.43 -5.22 -17.93
C ARG A 856 -31.00 -6.57 -18.50
N ASN A 857 -31.50 -7.67 -17.95
CA ASN A 857 -31.11 -9.03 -18.31
C ASN A 857 -32.34 -9.87 -18.69
N PRO A 858 -33.02 -9.57 -19.81
CA PRO A 858 -34.28 -10.23 -20.19
C PRO A 858 -34.12 -11.73 -20.48
N ASN A 859 -32.90 -12.19 -20.75
CA ASN A 859 -32.56 -13.59 -21.01
C ASN A 859 -31.99 -14.32 -19.77
N LEU A 860 -32.02 -13.69 -18.59
CA LEU A 860 -31.50 -14.28 -17.36
C LEU A 860 -32.28 -15.56 -17.02
N SER A 861 -31.57 -16.67 -16.82
CA SER A 861 -32.22 -17.96 -16.58
C SER A 861 -33.03 -17.96 -15.27
N PRO A 862 -34.16 -18.72 -15.17
CA PRO A 862 -34.88 -18.92 -13.91
C PRO A 862 -33.98 -19.51 -12.83
N ALA A 863 -33.09 -20.45 -13.21
CA ALA A 863 -32.10 -21.04 -12.31
C ALA A 863 -31.22 -19.99 -11.63
N THR A 864 -30.85 -18.91 -12.33
CA THR A 864 -30.03 -17.83 -11.78
C THR A 864 -30.90 -16.77 -11.07
N SER A 865 -32.00 -16.32 -11.67
CA SER A 865 -32.87 -15.26 -11.12
C SER A 865 -33.69 -15.63 -9.88
N GLU A 866 -33.88 -16.93 -9.64
CA GLU A 866 -34.55 -17.48 -8.45
C GLU A 866 -33.57 -18.16 -7.48
N SER A 867 -32.27 -18.17 -7.80
CA SER A 867 -31.24 -18.77 -6.94
C SER A 867 -31.15 -18.11 -5.56
N LYS A 868 -30.67 -18.88 -4.58
CA LYS A 868 -30.33 -18.32 -3.25
C LYS A 868 -29.24 -17.25 -3.36
N GLY A 869 -28.27 -17.44 -4.26
CA GLY A 869 -27.24 -16.45 -4.57
C GLY A 869 -27.83 -15.12 -5.02
N MET A 870 -28.84 -15.12 -5.91
CA MET A 870 -29.49 -13.90 -6.39
C MET A 870 -30.24 -13.19 -5.26
N GLN A 871 -30.90 -13.95 -4.38
CA GLN A 871 -31.52 -13.36 -3.19
C GLN A 871 -30.49 -12.63 -2.33
N VAL A 872 -29.36 -13.27 -2.01
CA VAL A 872 -28.29 -12.67 -1.20
C VAL A 872 -27.65 -11.47 -1.91
N PHE A 873 -27.44 -11.56 -3.24
CA PHE A 873 -26.91 -10.47 -4.07
C PHE A 873 -27.79 -9.21 -3.98
N VAL A 874 -29.10 -9.39 -4.16
CA VAL A 874 -30.09 -8.30 -4.07
C VAL A 874 -30.16 -7.76 -2.64
N ASP A 875 -30.12 -8.62 -1.62
CA ASP A 875 -30.19 -8.22 -0.21
C ASP A 875 -29.00 -7.33 0.19
N LEU A 876 -27.78 -7.71 -0.21
CA LEU A 876 -26.55 -6.95 0.09
C LEU A 876 -26.54 -5.60 -0.63
N ASN A 877 -26.92 -5.56 -1.91
CA ASN A 877 -26.99 -4.30 -2.65
C ASN A 877 -28.12 -3.40 -2.17
N ALA A 878 -29.29 -3.94 -1.82
CA ALA A 878 -30.38 -3.16 -1.26
C ALA A 878 -30.02 -2.57 0.09
N GLU A 879 -29.21 -3.26 0.90
CA GLU A 879 -28.63 -2.68 2.11
C GLU A 879 -27.71 -1.49 1.80
N ASN A 880 -26.81 -1.65 0.83
CA ASN A 880 -25.95 -0.55 0.38
C ASN A 880 -26.77 0.64 -0.12
N ILE A 881 -27.81 0.41 -0.94
CA ILE A 881 -28.72 1.47 -1.43
C ILE A 881 -29.40 2.18 -0.26
N TYR A 882 -29.94 1.41 0.69
CA TYR A 882 -30.62 1.93 1.87
C TYR A 882 -29.68 2.83 2.69
N ARG A 883 -28.48 2.34 2.99
CA ARG A 883 -27.42 3.06 3.71
C ARG A 883 -27.00 4.34 2.99
N LEU A 884 -26.85 4.27 1.67
CA LEU A 884 -26.42 5.38 0.83
C LEU A 884 -27.59 6.28 0.40
N LYS A 885 -28.67 6.33 1.21
CA LYS A 885 -29.83 7.23 1.04
C LYS A 885 -30.42 7.15 -0.37
N GLY A 886 -30.52 5.93 -0.91
CA GLY A 886 -31.11 5.62 -2.22
C GLY A 886 -30.11 5.53 -3.37
N VAL A 887 -28.80 5.58 -3.15
CA VAL A 887 -27.80 5.48 -4.23
C VAL A 887 -27.22 4.08 -4.31
N LEU A 888 -27.34 3.42 -5.47
CA LEU A 888 -26.56 2.23 -5.80
C LEU A 888 -25.21 2.68 -6.34
N ILE A 889 -24.12 2.41 -5.64
CA ILE A 889 -22.77 2.63 -6.16
C ILE A 889 -22.42 1.50 -7.14
N ALA A 890 -22.10 1.86 -8.38
CA ALA A 890 -21.75 0.89 -9.43
C ALA A 890 -20.61 -0.04 -8.98
N ASP A 891 -19.61 0.51 -8.30
CA ASP A 891 -18.42 -0.21 -7.82
C ASP A 891 -18.78 -1.27 -6.80
N ASP A 892 -19.62 -0.93 -5.83
CA ASP A 892 -20.05 -1.86 -4.79
C ASP A 892 -20.95 -2.95 -5.40
N PHE A 893 -21.82 -2.60 -6.36
CA PHE A 893 -22.64 -3.56 -7.09
C PHE A 893 -21.78 -4.55 -7.87
N ASN A 894 -20.83 -4.04 -8.64
CA ASN A 894 -19.95 -4.87 -9.46
C ASN A 894 -19.02 -5.71 -8.59
N PHE A 895 -18.52 -5.16 -7.46
CA PHE A 895 -17.74 -5.93 -6.50
C PHE A 895 -18.55 -7.13 -5.94
N LEU A 896 -19.79 -6.91 -5.52
CA LEU A 896 -20.68 -7.96 -5.04
C LEU A 896 -21.11 -8.94 -6.14
N LEU A 897 -21.21 -8.47 -7.39
CA LEU A 897 -21.62 -9.27 -8.53
C LEU A 897 -20.57 -10.35 -8.84
N GLU A 898 -19.32 -10.02 -8.61
CA GLU A 898 -18.20 -10.92 -8.84
C GLU A 898 -18.19 -12.05 -7.80
N SER A 899 -18.46 -11.72 -6.52
CA SER A 899 -18.69 -12.74 -5.49
C SER A 899 -19.93 -13.60 -5.80
N PHE A 900 -20.96 -13.01 -6.41
CA PHE A 900 -22.12 -13.77 -6.88
C PHE A 900 -21.74 -14.75 -7.99
N TYR A 901 -20.90 -14.36 -8.95
CA TYR A 901 -20.41 -15.25 -10.00
C TYR A 901 -19.53 -16.37 -9.47
N ASP A 902 -18.62 -16.06 -8.54
CA ASP A 902 -17.81 -17.08 -7.86
C ASP A 902 -18.71 -18.12 -7.18
N TYR A 903 -19.75 -17.67 -6.48
CA TYR A 903 -20.73 -18.57 -5.88
C TYR A 903 -21.49 -19.38 -6.95
N ARG A 904 -21.96 -18.77 -8.03
CA ARG A 904 -22.73 -19.46 -9.09
C ARG A 904 -21.92 -20.55 -9.79
N SER A 905 -20.63 -20.32 -10.03
CA SER A 905 -19.74 -21.35 -10.57
C SER A 905 -19.65 -22.55 -9.64
N VAL A 906 -19.52 -22.33 -8.33
CA VAL A 906 -19.49 -23.40 -7.33
C VAL A 906 -20.85 -24.08 -7.18
N GLU A 907 -21.94 -23.32 -7.21
CA GLU A 907 -23.31 -23.83 -7.13
C GLU A 907 -23.62 -24.79 -8.29
N ARG A 908 -23.32 -24.38 -9.53
CA ARG A 908 -23.48 -25.25 -10.72
C ARG A 908 -22.59 -26.47 -10.64
N PHE A 909 -21.35 -26.31 -10.18
CA PHE A 909 -20.45 -27.43 -9.98
C PHE A 909 -21.09 -28.48 -9.05
N LEU A 910 -21.61 -28.05 -7.89
CA LEU A 910 -22.27 -28.93 -6.91
C LEU A 910 -23.54 -29.59 -7.45
N GLU A 911 -24.33 -28.88 -8.24
CA GLU A 911 -25.54 -29.40 -8.89
C GLU A 911 -25.24 -30.51 -9.91
N ASN A 912 -24.06 -30.46 -10.53
CA ASN A 912 -23.62 -31.44 -11.53
C ASN A 912 -22.92 -32.65 -10.91
N GLN A 913 -22.64 -32.64 -9.60
CA GLN A 913 -22.07 -33.81 -8.92
C GLN A 913 -23.18 -34.81 -8.56
N ASN A 914 -22.86 -36.10 -8.60
CA ASN A 914 -23.75 -37.17 -8.14
C ASN A 914 -23.78 -37.23 -6.60
N LEU A 915 -24.26 -36.18 -5.95
CA LEU A 915 -24.32 -36.02 -4.49
C LEU A 915 -25.76 -36.00 -4.00
N HIS A 916 -25.98 -36.39 -2.74
CA HIS A 916 -27.32 -36.38 -2.15
C HIS A 916 -27.94 -34.96 -2.16
N PRO A 917 -29.21 -34.77 -2.55
CA PRO A 917 -29.83 -33.45 -2.67
C PRO A 917 -29.77 -32.59 -1.40
N LYS A 918 -29.98 -33.20 -0.23
CA LYS A 918 -29.86 -32.51 1.08
C LYS A 918 -28.43 -32.00 1.35
N TYR A 919 -27.41 -32.71 0.89
CA TYR A 919 -26.00 -32.31 1.03
C TYR A 919 -25.73 -31.10 0.14
N VAL A 920 -26.11 -31.20 -1.13
CA VAL A 920 -26.00 -30.11 -2.11
C VAL A 920 -26.68 -28.85 -1.57
N GLN A 921 -27.90 -28.96 -1.05
CA GLN A 921 -28.63 -27.82 -0.48
C GLN A 921 -27.92 -27.20 0.73
N THR A 922 -27.41 -28.03 1.66
CA THR A 922 -26.68 -27.55 2.85
C THR A 922 -25.38 -26.84 2.45
N MET A 923 -24.65 -27.39 1.48
CA MET A 923 -23.41 -26.80 0.97
C MET A 923 -23.67 -25.47 0.26
N LYS A 924 -24.74 -25.36 -0.53
CA LYS A 924 -25.16 -24.09 -1.14
C LYS A 924 -25.44 -23.02 -0.08
N GLU A 925 -26.20 -23.35 0.97
CA GLU A 925 -26.50 -22.43 2.07
C GLU A 925 -25.25 -21.99 2.85
N TYR A 926 -24.30 -22.89 3.05
CA TYR A 926 -23.03 -22.56 3.67
C TYR A 926 -22.17 -21.66 2.78
N LEU A 927 -21.96 -22.05 1.52
CA LEU A 927 -21.04 -21.38 0.60
C LEU A 927 -21.55 -20.01 0.15
N VAL A 928 -22.87 -19.82 0.00
CA VAL A 928 -23.42 -18.50 -0.36
C VAL A 928 -23.09 -17.46 0.71
N ASN A 929 -23.15 -17.84 1.99
CA ASN A 929 -22.79 -16.92 3.08
C ASN A 929 -21.27 -16.70 3.11
N LYS A 930 -20.47 -17.76 2.96
CA LYS A 930 -19.00 -17.65 2.97
C LYS A 930 -18.46 -16.79 1.85
N ILE A 931 -18.86 -17.07 0.61
CA ILE A 931 -18.36 -16.35 -0.57
C ILE A 931 -18.92 -14.93 -0.60
N MET A 932 -20.24 -14.76 -0.47
CA MET A 932 -20.86 -13.46 -0.74
C MET A 932 -20.93 -12.52 0.46
N LYS A 933 -20.98 -13.03 1.69
CA LYS A 933 -21.09 -12.19 2.90
C LYS A 933 -19.79 -12.07 3.66
N GLU A 934 -18.98 -13.12 3.67
CA GLU A 934 -17.70 -13.13 4.40
C GLU A 934 -16.49 -12.87 3.47
N GLY A 935 -16.70 -12.77 2.16
CA GLY A 935 -15.64 -12.49 1.19
C GLY A 935 -14.67 -13.65 0.97
N MET A 936 -15.10 -14.89 1.21
CA MET A 936 -14.25 -16.07 1.01
C MET A 936 -13.92 -16.26 -0.48
N VAL A 937 -12.63 -16.18 -0.82
CA VAL A 937 -12.13 -16.51 -2.17
C VAL A 937 -11.81 -18.01 -2.23
N MET A 938 -12.40 -18.72 -3.19
CA MET A 938 -12.15 -20.15 -3.42
C MET A 938 -10.78 -20.34 -4.07
N SER A 939 -9.91 -21.14 -3.44
CA SER A 939 -8.62 -21.50 -4.01
C SER A 939 -8.74 -22.62 -5.05
N PRO A 940 -7.74 -22.81 -5.94
CA PRO A 940 -7.65 -23.99 -6.81
C PRO A 940 -7.84 -25.32 -6.07
N LYS A 941 -7.36 -25.41 -4.83
CA LYS A 941 -7.52 -26.60 -3.99
C LYS A 941 -8.95 -26.79 -3.51
N ASP A 942 -9.67 -25.72 -3.16
CA ASP A 942 -11.08 -25.80 -2.78
C ASP A 942 -11.90 -26.33 -3.96
N LEU A 943 -11.62 -25.85 -5.18
CA LEU A 943 -12.22 -26.36 -6.41
C LEU A 943 -11.81 -27.81 -6.69
N GLN A 944 -10.55 -28.19 -6.51
CA GLN A 944 -10.07 -29.56 -6.69
C GLN A 944 -10.67 -30.54 -5.66
N PHE A 945 -10.84 -30.10 -4.41
CA PHE A 945 -11.53 -30.88 -3.38
C PHE A 945 -12.99 -31.12 -3.77
N LEU A 946 -13.68 -30.06 -4.21
CA LEU A 946 -15.03 -30.18 -4.76
C LEU A 946 -15.07 -31.19 -5.92
N ASN A 947 -14.06 -31.17 -6.80
CA ASN A 947 -13.89 -32.11 -7.91
C ASN A 947 -13.65 -33.57 -7.49
N ASN A 948 -13.20 -33.79 -6.25
CA ASN A 948 -12.92 -35.12 -5.70
C ASN A 948 -14.03 -35.64 -4.78
N LEU A 949 -15.18 -34.94 -4.70
CA LEU A 949 -16.35 -35.40 -3.96
C LEU A 949 -16.98 -36.61 -4.68
N ASP A 950 -16.81 -37.80 -4.10
CA ASP A 950 -17.40 -39.06 -4.57
C ASP A 950 -18.48 -39.51 -3.57
N GLU A 951 -19.66 -39.92 -4.06
CA GLU A 951 -20.76 -40.46 -3.27
C GLU A 951 -20.31 -41.61 -2.36
N ASN A 952 -19.31 -42.39 -2.78
CA ASN A 952 -18.84 -43.56 -2.05
C ASN A 952 -17.91 -43.21 -0.87
N LYS A 953 -17.52 -41.94 -0.72
CA LYS A 953 -16.63 -41.46 0.35
C LYS A 953 -17.33 -40.55 1.36
N ILE A 954 -18.60 -40.23 1.15
CA ILE A 954 -19.40 -39.39 2.03
C ILE A 954 -20.21 -40.29 2.96
N ASP A 955 -19.90 -40.27 4.25
CA ASP A 955 -20.56 -41.13 5.23
C ASP A 955 -22.02 -40.66 5.49
N TYR A 956 -22.97 -41.35 4.86
CA TYR A 956 -24.41 -41.05 4.87
C TYR A 956 -25.11 -41.23 6.24
N LEU A 957 -24.44 -41.84 7.22
CA LEU A 957 -25.02 -42.11 8.53
C LEU A 957 -25.21 -40.83 9.37
N ASP A 958 -24.31 -39.85 9.31
CA ASP A 958 -24.41 -38.63 10.13
C ASP A 958 -25.42 -37.60 9.61
N MET A 959 -25.64 -37.54 8.29
CA MET A 959 -26.62 -36.64 7.66
C MET A 959 -28.09 -36.92 8.05
N ARG A 960 -28.35 -38.11 8.61
CA ARG A 960 -29.67 -38.54 9.07
C ARG A 960 -29.99 -38.06 10.49
N PHE A 961 -29.00 -37.68 11.30
CA PHE A 961 -29.20 -37.38 12.73
C PHE A 961 -29.05 -35.90 13.11
N THR A 962 -28.77 -35.03 12.14
CA THR A 962 -28.83 -33.57 12.35
C THR A 962 -29.47 -32.85 11.16
N SER A 963 -30.40 -31.94 11.45
CA SER A 963 -31.02 -31.02 10.49
C SER A 963 -30.42 -29.61 10.58
N ASP A 964 -29.34 -29.43 11.35
CA ASP A 964 -28.69 -28.14 11.59
C ASP A 964 -27.52 -27.93 10.59
N PRO A 965 -27.67 -27.00 9.61
CA PRO A 965 -26.67 -26.71 8.59
C PRO A 965 -25.31 -26.28 9.17
N ASN A 966 -25.31 -25.57 10.30
CA ASN A 966 -24.09 -25.05 10.93
C ASN A 966 -23.25 -26.17 11.53
N LYS A 967 -23.88 -27.25 12.01
CA LYS A 967 -23.18 -28.42 12.57
C LYS A 967 -22.58 -29.30 11.48
N ILE A 968 -23.27 -29.45 10.35
CA ILE A 968 -22.75 -30.17 9.17
C ILE A 968 -21.56 -29.40 8.60
N GLY A 969 -21.68 -28.07 8.41
CA GLY A 969 -20.59 -27.22 7.97
C GLY A 969 -19.38 -27.24 8.92
N ASN A 970 -19.60 -27.22 10.24
CA ASN A 970 -18.53 -27.33 11.24
C ASN A 970 -17.88 -28.72 11.31
N TYR A 971 -18.60 -29.81 11.02
CA TYR A 971 -18.02 -31.15 10.93
C TYR A 971 -17.06 -31.25 9.74
N TYR A 972 -17.47 -30.79 8.56
CA TYR A 972 -16.56 -30.76 7.40
C TYR A 972 -15.44 -29.74 7.58
N ARG A 973 -15.66 -28.62 8.29
CA ARG A 973 -14.58 -27.72 8.74
C ARG A 973 -13.57 -28.44 9.64
N ARG A 974 -14.02 -29.30 10.56
CA ARG A 974 -13.13 -30.16 11.36
C ARG A 974 -12.43 -31.23 10.52
N THR A 975 -13.02 -31.71 9.43
CA THR A 975 -12.36 -32.62 8.48
C THR A 975 -11.36 -31.88 7.58
N ILE A 976 -11.64 -30.62 7.24
CA ILE A 976 -10.73 -29.67 6.58
C ILE A 976 -9.54 -29.39 7.51
N ASP A 977 -9.77 -29.08 8.79
CA ASP A 977 -8.71 -28.85 9.78
C ASP A 977 -7.94 -30.13 10.16
N LYS A 978 -8.61 -31.29 10.24
CA LYS A 978 -7.99 -32.59 10.60
C LYS A 978 -7.16 -33.23 9.51
N SER A 979 -7.18 -32.71 8.29
CA SER A 979 -6.19 -33.07 7.27
C SER A 979 -4.78 -32.56 7.61
N LEU A 980 -4.63 -31.83 8.73
CA LEU A 980 -3.36 -31.47 9.37
C LEU A 980 -3.33 -31.94 10.85
N ARG A 981 -2.72 -33.12 11.06
CA ARG A 981 -2.11 -33.65 12.31
C ARG A 981 -2.97 -34.34 13.39
N VAL A 982 -2.49 -35.55 13.70
CA VAL A 982 -2.44 -36.29 14.97
C VAL A 982 -3.79 -36.67 15.61
N TRP A 983 -4.16 -37.94 15.45
CA TRP A 983 -5.07 -38.59 16.39
C TRP A 983 -4.24 -39.37 17.42
N SER A 984 -4.44 -39.00 18.68
CA SER A 984 -3.89 -39.67 19.87
C SER A 984 -4.30 -41.14 19.93
N ASN A 985 -3.51 -41.96 20.66
CA ASN A 985 -3.63 -43.41 20.87
C ASN A 985 -4.97 -43.94 21.46
N ASP A 986 -6.02 -43.12 21.57
CA ASP A 986 -7.35 -43.51 22.04
C ASP A 986 -8.44 -42.95 21.11
N LEU A 987 -8.86 -43.79 20.16
CA LEU A 987 -9.89 -43.48 19.16
C LEU A 987 -11.22 -43.10 19.80
N LYS A 988 -11.59 -43.74 20.92
CA LYS A 988 -12.87 -43.48 21.61
C LYS A 988 -12.85 -42.09 22.24
N LYS A 989 -11.75 -41.70 22.86
CA LYS A 989 -11.56 -40.36 23.42
C LYS A 989 -11.52 -39.28 22.35
N GLY A 990 -10.87 -39.53 21.22
CA GLY A 990 -10.87 -38.64 20.05
C GLY A 990 -12.27 -38.43 19.47
N LEU A 991 -13.05 -39.51 19.35
CA LEU A 991 -14.43 -39.47 18.88
C LEU A 991 -15.36 -38.76 19.87
N VAL A 992 -15.24 -39.01 21.17
CA VAL A 992 -16.01 -38.29 22.21
C VAL A 992 -15.66 -36.81 22.29
N THR A 993 -14.41 -36.45 22.00
CA THR A 993 -13.98 -35.04 21.96
C THR A 993 -14.54 -34.33 20.73
N ALA A 994 -14.59 -35.02 19.59
CA ALA A 994 -15.21 -34.51 18.38
C ALA A 994 -16.75 -34.47 18.50
N PHE A 995 -17.35 -35.43 19.20
CA PHE A 995 -18.79 -35.62 19.31
C PHE A 995 -19.18 -35.90 20.78
N PRO A 996 -19.32 -34.84 21.61
CA PRO A 996 -19.57 -34.97 23.04
C PRO A 996 -20.83 -35.77 23.42
N GLU A 997 -21.81 -35.85 22.52
CA GLU A 997 -23.03 -36.64 22.61
C GLU A 997 -22.79 -38.15 22.71
N LEU A 998 -21.69 -38.65 22.14
CA LEU A 998 -21.32 -40.07 22.19
C LEU A 998 -20.95 -40.53 23.61
N LYS A 999 -20.75 -39.61 24.57
CA LYS A 999 -20.63 -39.95 26.00
C LYS A 999 -21.83 -40.73 26.53
N LYS A 1000 -22.99 -40.58 25.90
CA LYS A 1000 -24.27 -41.19 26.33
C LYS A 1000 -24.48 -42.60 25.79
N TYR A 1001 -23.62 -43.09 24.90
CA TYR A 1001 -23.75 -44.40 24.27
C TYR A 1001 -23.45 -45.52 25.29
N LYS A 1002 -24.30 -46.54 25.30
CA LYS A 1002 -24.05 -47.80 26.03
C LYS A 1002 -22.97 -48.63 25.32
N ALA A 1003 -22.38 -49.59 26.02
CA ALA A 1003 -21.23 -50.37 25.52
C ALA A 1003 -21.51 -51.05 24.16
N GLU A 1004 -22.70 -51.62 23.98
CA GLU A 1004 -23.13 -52.27 22.74
C GLU A 1004 -23.25 -51.26 21.58
N GLN A 1005 -23.82 -50.09 21.83
CA GLN A 1005 -23.91 -48.99 20.86
C GLN A 1005 -22.53 -48.45 20.48
N TRP A 1006 -21.59 -48.46 21.42
CA TRP A 1006 -20.19 -48.12 21.16
C TRP A 1006 -19.51 -49.15 20.24
N ASN A 1007 -19.77 -50.44 20.44
CA ASN A 1007 -19.21 -51.49 19.60
C ASN A 1007 -19.76 -51.41 18.17
N ASP A 1008 -21.07 -51.25 18.00
CA ASP A 1008 -21.67 -51.11 16.66
C ASP A 1008 -21.16 -49.86 15.95
N TYR A 1009 -21.05 -48.74 16.67
CA TYR A 1009 -20.50 -47.50 16.12
C TYR A 1009 -19.03 -47.64 15.73
N LEU A 1010 -18.20 -48.28 16.56
CA LEU A 1010 -16.78 -48.49 16.26
C LEU A 1010 -16.56 -49.50 15.12
N ILE A 1011 -17.36 -50.56 15.05
CA ILE A 1011 -17.34 -51.53 13.93
C ILE A 1011 -17.71 -50.80 12.64
N THR A 1012 -18.72 -49.94 12.67
CA THR A 1012 -19.15 -49.13 11.53
C THR A 1012 -18.06 -48.16 11.09
N VAL A 1013 -17.48 -47.38 12.02
CA VAL A 1013 -16.37 -46.46 11.72
C VAL A 1013 -15.16 -47.21 11.14
N LYS A 1014 -14.81 -48.39 11.66
CA LYS A 1014 -13.72 -49.22 11.12
C LYS A 1014 -14.03 -49.82 9.74
N THR A 1015 -15.29 -50.12 9.46
CA THR A 1015 -15.71 -50.77 8.21
C THR A 1015 -15.71 -49.78 7.05
N TYR A 1016 -16.09 -48.53 7.30
CA TYR A 1016 -16.36 -47.53 6.25
C TYR A 1016 -15.36 -46.37 6.19
N ASN A 1017 -14.44 -46.21 7.16
CA ASN A 1017 -13.40 -45.20 7.09
C ASN A 1017 -12.07 -45.78 6.53
N PRO A 1018 -11.66 -45.42 5.30
CA PRO A 1018 -10.46 -45.97 4.66
C PRO A 1018 -9.16 -45.64 5.41
N PHE A 1019 -9.12 -44.54 6.18
CA PHE A 1019 -7.95 -44.16 7.00
C PHE A 1019 -7.83 -44.97 8.30
N VAL A 1020 -8.90 -45.66 8.72
CA VAL A 1020 -8.89 -46.55 9.90
C VAL A 1020 -8.57 -48.00 9.50
N LYS A 1021 -8.78 -48.37 8.22
CA LYS A 1021 -8.45 -49.70 7.67
C LYS A 1021 -6.94 -49.97 7.55
N GLU A 1022 -6.11 -48.94 7.41
CA GLU A 1022 -4.66 -49.07 7.19
C GLU A 1022 -3.81 -49.00 8.49
N ALA A 1023 -4.44 -48.78 9.66
CA ALA A 1023 -3.72 -48.76 10.93
C ALA A 1023 -3.39 -50.19 11.41
N VAL A 1024 -2.20 -50.69 11.06
CA VAL A 1024 -1.60 -51.87 11.70
C VAL A 1024 -1.12 -51.47 13.09
N PHE A 1025 -1.70 -52.06 14.14
CA PHE A 1025 -1.25 -51.87 15.52
C PHE A 1025 -0.21 -52.95 15.87
N PRO A 1026 1.05 -52.59 16.19
CA PRO A 1026 1.97 -53.50 16.85
C PRO A 1026 1.65 -53.48 18.34
N ASP A 1027 1.18 -54.63 18.86
CA ASP A 1027 1.40 -55.16 20.23
C ASP A 1027 0.21 -56.02 20.66
N ALA A 1028 0.24 -57.28 20.23
CA ALA A 1028 -0.47 -58.35 20.91
C ALA A 1028 0.55 -59.43 21.28
N GLN A 1029 1.05 -59.37 22.52
CA GLN A 1029 1.63 -60.54 23.18
C GLN A 1029 0.80 -60.92 24.41
N MET A 1030 0.30 -62.15 24.32
CA MET A 1030 0.06 -63.15 25.39
C MET A 1030 -1.09 -62.93 26.38
N LEU A 1031 -2.07 -63.85 26.29
CA LEU A 1031 -2.06 -65.04 27.15
C LEU A 1031 -2.94 -66.16 26.55
N LEU A 1032 -2.30 -67.30 26.27
CA LEU A 1032 -2.90 -68.62 26.06
C LEU A 1032 -3.49 -69.14 27.38
N VAL A 1033 -4.69 -69.75 27.35
CA VAL A 1033 -5.10 -70.99 28.08
C VAL A 1033 -6.37 -71.55 27.38
N PRO A 1034 -6.58 -72.88 27.28
CA PRO A 1034 -7.17 -73.55 26.11
C PRO A 1034 -8.65 -73.95 26.21
N ILE A 1035 -9.13 -74.39 25.04
CA ILE A 1035 -10.46 -74.92 24.67
C ILE A 1035 -10.94 -76.07 25.60
N PRO A 1036 -12.26 -76.21 25.80
CA PRO A 1036 -12.92 -77.41 25.27
C PRO A 1036 -14.23 -77.10 24.50
N ASN A 1037 -14.39 -77.83 23.39
CA ASN A 1037 -15.58 -78.24 22.65
C ASN A 1037 -16.95 -77.91 23.28
N LEU A 1038 -17.92 -77.53 22.42
CA LEU A 1038 -19.00 -78.45 22.00
C LEU A 1038 -19.94 -77.80 20.96
N GLU A 1039 -20.21 -78.63 19.96
CA GLU A 1039 -21.22 -78.63 18.91
C GLU A 1039 -22.56 -77.92 19.23
N ASN A 1040 -22.93 -76.96 18.38
CA ASN A 1040 -24.13 -76.98 17.51
C ASN A 1040 -24.23 -75.68 16.70
#